data_AF-A0AA91GI63-F1
#
_entry.id   AF-A0AA91GI63-F1
#
_cell.length_a   1.000
_cell.length_b   1.000
_cell.length_c   1.000
_cell.angle_alpha   90.00
_cell.angle_beta   90.00
_cell.angle_gamma   90.00
#
_symmetry.space_group_name_H-M   'P 1'
#
loop_
_entity.id
_entity.type
_entity.pdbx_description
1 polymer ?
#
loop_
_entity_poly.entity_id
_entity_poly.type
_entity_poly.pdbx_seq_one_letter_code
_entity_poly.pdbx_strand_id
1 'polypeptide(L)'
;MGHGQMDCRLLTLVVWVGALWMLPVQSLYISISAPNLYARQQISQLSQEQLQKLAQSITVKIISGEKGGSGILIQKDGSLYTVLTSQHVLEAGKPHLINTPDGQNHPAQLVKDVNYDNKDLVLLQFRALGNYTVASLGSSSTLKEGDEVFAAGFPFEEDSSSSRQFVTHPGRISLLLERSLKGGYRIGYTNEVEKGMSGGPVLNSDGKVIGINGIHAQPLWGDPYVYEDGSQPNDALRERMRRSSWGVPIEILSQLDPPIIPPENPQARNTVPKSTATSTPLVATLVNNIAKEITVLISWQNSHGSGVIVAKEGNTYYVLTAGHVVRGKNDLKVVTPDDQEYAVNTNTIKTWEGTDLALLQFTSNQSYQVATLADYDLENEDRVVFVSGMPASKEATTKPNRQFSAGLLYGGGIDRAKDSRSFAFGYELVYTNSTDKGMSGSPVLDSLGRVIGIHTAAEGEPTLIKQKTGEEREIQLGYSLGVPIRSFLALVQQEKSQIKFKKHTTVPPRLTDPQQDAIITSALNVASPGNSRDEFEWLSYGNKLLRSQKYEKAVDAFEQAIQIKPNLSQAWYARGRAQRLQQKYKEALQSFNKATTYNPTYDPAWRELGDTLFALNRYEEARQALEKVISLKPDEFIAYRGLCNVLGELGNYPKAIQACDQAIKINPQPLQYILRGDIRISMGDTSEAIKDFNEALRLQPDNPFAYRQRGVARSSEENYQEALQDLNKAIALQPDNAYAYVDRGIVQAMMGNRKAFIQDFEKALRLEPDSAAIYNKRGTARSILQDNKGAIEDYIAAIRFAPQAAYLYYKKLGDVRTNEKDYKTAIENYSEAIRLEPNYAPAYVGRGIVQAIMGQTSFTEDFDTALRLQPDNAWVYSYRGYARFLLKDKQGGIADYDKAISLFPQVAYLYYTLRGNARQEQKDYQGAIADYNEAIRLKPDFALAYNNRGLARVQEQGYAGAIAAANQSIRLNSNIPKVLYINPESQQNTQDTQKDYEKAIADFTEAIRLKPELALAYNNRGFARLQGKDDKGAMEDFKSAIARKPDLAEAYNNGGIARLLQKN
;
A
#
# COMPACT_ATOMS: atom_id res chain seq x y z
N MET A 1 -18.29 20.51 80.37
CA MET A 1 -18.03 21.39 79.21
C MET A 1 -17.05 20.68 78.30
N GLY A 2 -17.44 20.44 77.05
CA GLY A 2 -16.54 20.05 75.94
C GLY A 2 -16.08 18.59 75.87
N HIS A 3 -17.00 17.63 75.71
CA HIS A 3 -16.73 16.27 75.21
C HIS A 3 -16.00 16.30 73.85
N GLY A 4 -15.15 15.36 73.44
CA GLY A 4 -14.76 14.07 73.97
C GLY A 4 -13.93 13.36 72.88
N GLN A 5 -12.87 12.65 73.31
CA GLN A 5 -11.98 11.85 72.47
C GLN A 5 -12.74 10.80 71.63
N MET A 6 -12.28 10.56 70.40
CA MET A 6 -12.11 9.19 69.89
C MET A 6 -10.83 9.08 69.05
N ASP A 7 -9.95 8.20 69.52
CA ASP A 7 -8.82 7.60 68.84
C ASP A 7 -9.22 6.98 67.49
N CYS A 8 -8.37 7.14 66.49
CA CYS A 8 -8.05 6.05 65.56
C CYS A 8 -6.60 6.21 65.06
N ARG A 9 -5.84 5.15 65.29
CA ARG A 9 -4.41 5.00 65.02
C ARG A 9 -4.18 4.34 63.65
N LEU A 10 -3.08 4.75 63.01
CA LEU A 10 -2.27 4.07 61.95
C LEU A 10 -2.90 4.01 60.53
N LEU A 11 -2.23 4.32 59.41
CA LEU A 11 -0.84 4.71 59.08
C LEU A 11 -0.82 5.29 57.63
N THR A 12 -0.31 6.52 57.47
CA THR A 12 0.77 7.00 56.54
C THR A 12 0.74 6.71 55.03
N LEU A 13 1.20 7.55 54.08
CA LEU A 13 1.89 8.86 54.02
C LEU A 13 1.72 9.34 52.53
N VAL A 14 1.28 10.56 52.16
CA VAL A 14 2.03 11.85 51.96
C VAL A 14 3.40 11.64 51.26
N VAL A 15 3.82 12.34 50.19
CA VAL A 15 4.04 13.80 50.06
C VAL A 15 4.26 14.23 48.59
N TRP A 16 3.80 15.44 48.29
CA TRP A 16 4.03 16.29 47.10
C TRP A 16 5.38 17.03 47.13
N VAL A 17 5.77 17.58 45.97
CA VAL A 17 6.42 18.89 45.72
C VAL A 17 7.64 18.77 44.79
N GLY A 18 7.58 19.50 43.68
CA GLY A 18 8.69 19.67 42.74
C GLY A 18 9.52 20.92 43.02
N ALA A 19 10.71 20.96 42.42
CA ALA A 19 11.42 22.16 41.99
C ALA A 19 12.50 21.77 40.95
N LEU A 20 12.63 22.57 39.89
CA LEU A 20 13.72 22.53 38.90
C LEU A 20 15.08 22.81 39.58
N TRP A 21 16.19 22.32 38.98
CA TRP A 21 17.34 23.09 38.45
C TRP A 21 18.44 22.13 37.89
N MET A 22 18.82 22.40 36.63
CA MET A 22 20.10 22.19 35.89
C MET A 22 21.07 20.99 36.11
N LEU A 23 21.22 20.21 35.02
CA LEU A 23 22.45 19.65 34.36
C LEU A 23 23.53 18.86 35.18
N PRO A 24 24.48 18.18 34.51
CA PRO A 24 24.46 16.75 34.16
C PRO A 24 25.53 15.96 34.96
N VAL A 25 25.52 14.63 35.01
CA VAL A 25 26.74 13.78 35.06
C VAL A 25 26.32 12.30 34.93
N GLN A 26 27.16 11.60 34.17
CA GLN A 26 27.18 10.19 33.85
C GLN A 26 27.14 9.27 35.10
N SER A 27 26.59 8.07 34.91
CA SER A 27 27.30 6.78 35.03
C SER A 27 26.50 5.65 35.72
N LEU A 28 26.48 4.53 34.99
CA LEU A 28 26.53 3.14 35.46
C LEU A 28 25.42 2.61 36.39
N TYR A 29 24.45 1.91 35.79
CA TYR A 29 23.74 0.81 36.45
C TYR A 29 24.48 -0.51 36.23
N ILE A 30 25.02 -1.07 37.32
CA ILE A 30 25.43 -2.47 37.42
C ILE A 30 24.16 -3.29 37.67
N SER A 31 23.80 -4.17 36.73
CA SER A 31 22.79 -5.21 36.97
C SER A 31 23.46 -6.46 37.54
N ILE A 32 23.11 -6.82 38.78
CA ILE A 32 23.43 -8.14 39.33
C ILE A 32 22.30 -9.09 38.89
N SER A 33 22.66 -10.07 38.07
CA SER A 33 21.81 -11.18 37.63
C SER A 33 22.37 -12.47 38.20
N ALA A 34 21.50 -13.39 38.65
CA ALA A 34 21.82 -14.81 38.77
C ALA A 34 20.50 -15.63 38.71
N PRO A 35 20.54 -16.93 38.38
CA PRO A 35 20.73 -17.41 37.01
C PRO A 35 19.63 -18.43 36.62
N ASN A 36 19.30 -18.53 35.33
CA ASN A 36 18.65 -19.73 34.80
C ASN A 36 19.58 -20.41 33.81
N LEU A 37 20.04 -21.60 34.22
CA LEU A 37 20.83 -22.55 33.45
C LEU A 37 20.05 -23.02 32.23
N TYR A 38 20.47 -22.56 31.06
CA TYR A 38 20.46 -23.38 29.85
C TYR A 38 21.89 -23.43 29.34
N ALA A 39 22.50 -24.62 29.46
CA ALA A 39 23.81 -24.90 28.88
C ALA A 39 23.70 -24.80 27.35
N ARG A 40 24.12 -23.67 26.79
CA ARG A 40 24.45 -23.52 25.38
C ARG A 40 25.95 -23.38 25.32
N GLN A 41 26.62 -24.30 24.62
CA GLN A 41 28.06 -24.26 24.37
C GLN A 41 28.50 -22.85 24.00
N GLN A 42 29.28 -22.24 24.87
CA GLN A 42 29.85 -20.92 24.70
C GLN A 42 31.04 -21.08 23.74
N ILE A 43 30.84 -20.73 22.47
CA ILE A 43 31.96 -20.54 21.54
C ILE A 43 32.67 -19.27 22.02
N SER A 44 33.96 -19.36 22.33
CA SER A 44 34.73 -18.25 22.91
C SER A 44 34.87 -17.09 21.92
N GLN A 45 34.20 -15.97 22.18
CA GLN A 45 34.40 -14.72 21.45
C GLN A 45 35.77 -14.11 21.81
N LEU A 46 36.45 -13.50 20.82
CA LEU A 46 37.76 -12.87 21.03
C LEU A 46 37.62 -11.57 21.83
N SER A 47 38.60 -11.25 22.68
CA SER A 47 38.66 -9.96 23.36
C SER A 47 38.96 -8.82 22.37
N GLN A 48 38.61 -7.57 22.72
CA GLN A 48 38.91 -6.43 21.85
C GLN A 48 40.41 -6.29 21.53
N GLU A 49 41.29 -6.59 22.48
CA GLU A 49 42.75 -6.56 22.27
C GLU A 49 43.19 -7.66 21.29
N GLN A 50 42.59 -8.85 21.37
CA GLN A 50 42.84 -9.95 20.43
C GLN A 50 42.34 -9.60 19.03
N LEU A 51 41.16 -9.00 18.92
CA LEU A 51 40.61 -8.52 17.64
C LEU A 51 41.46 -7.40 17.04
N GLN A 52 41.98 -6.48 17.86
CA GLN A 52 42.87 -5.42 17.40
C GLN A 52 44.18 -5.99 16.85
N LYS A 53 44.82 -6.91 17.58
CA LYS A 53 46.06 -7.58 17.14
C LYS A 53 45.84 -8.40 15.86
N LEU A 54 44.71 -9.09 15.77
CA LEU A 54 44.32 -9.84 14.57
C LEU A 54 44.08 -8.91 13.38
N ALA A 55 43.29 -7.85 13.57
CA ALA A 55 43.01 -6.87 12.53
C ALA A 55 44.31 -6.22 12.01
N GLN A 56 45.25 -5.91 12.91
CA GLN A 56 46.54 -5.33 12.54
C GLN A 56 47.42 -6.30 11.74
N SER A 57 47.37 -7.59 12.02
CA SER A 57 48.23 -8.59 11.36
C SER A 57 47.76 -8.97 9.95
N ILE A 58 46.48 -8.75 9.63
CA ILE A 58 45.87 -9.07 8.33
C ILE A 58 45.67 -7.85 7.43
N THR A 59 45.82 -6.63 7.96
CA THR A 59 45.60 -5.38 7.22
C THR A 59 46.92 -4.79 6.73
N VAL A 60 46.96 -4.35 5.49
CA VAL A 60 48.11 -3.67 4.86
C VAL A 60 47.74 -2.24 4.47
N LYS A 61 48.73 -1.34 4.40
CA LYS A 61 48.52 0.03 3.89
C LYS A 61 48.84 0.04 2.39
N ILE A 62 47.93 0.61 1.60
CA ILE A 62 48.03 0.71 0.14
C ILE A 62 48.43 2.12 -0.22
N ILE A 63 49.48 2.25 -1.04
CA ILE A 63 49.98 3.53 -1.53
C ILE A 63 49.88 3.49 -3.07
N SER A 64 49.13 4.40 -3.67
CA SER A 64 48.87 4.43 -5.11
C SER A 64 48.84 5.87 -5.62
N GLY A 65 49.99 6.41 -6.00
CA GLY A 65 50.10 7.83 -6.40
C GLY A 65 49.91 8.75 -5.19
N GLU A 66 49.02 9.73 -5.31
CA GLU A 66 48.61 10.59 -4.18
C GLU A 66 47.43 10.01 -3.38
N LYS A 67 46.84 8.92 -3.89
CA LYS A 67 45.81 8.15 -3.20
C LYS A 67 46.43 7.04 -2.35
N GLY A 68 45.68 6.62 -1.35
CA GLY A 68 46.05 5.49 -0.51
C GLY A 68 44.89 5.07 0.37
N GLY A 69 45.01 3.87 0.92
CA GLY A 69 43.97 3.27 1.73
C GLY A 69 44.46 2.03 2.46
N SER A 70 43.52 1.16 2.83
CA SER A 70 43.78 -0.09 3.52
C SER A 70 43.51 -1.28 2.60
N GLY A 71 44.09 -2.44 2.89
CA GLY A 71 43.81 -3.69 2.20
C GLY A 71 43.88 -4.88 3.14
N ILE A 72 43.28 -6.00 2.75
CA ILE A 72 43.16 -7.21 3.55
C ILE A 72 43.96 -8.32 2.85
N LEU A 73 44.88 -8.96 3.55
CA LEU A 73 45.56 -10.16 3.06
C LEU A 73 44.57 -11.34 3.07
N ILE A 74 44.16 -11.82 1.90
CA ILE A 74 43.11 -12.86 1.79
C ILE A 74 43.61 -14.21 1.26
N GLN A 75 44.79 -14.25 0.63
CA GLN A 75 45.38 -15.48 0.12
C GLN A 75 46.91 -15.40 0.07
N LYS A 76 47.57 -16.54 0.24
CA LYS A 76 48.99 -16.74 0.02
C LYS A 76 49.23 -18.00 -0.79
N ASP A 77 50.01 -17.89 -1.88
CA ASP A 77 50.51 -19.01 -2.69
C ASP A 77 52.02 -18.89 -2.87
N GLY A 78 52.79 -19.72 -2.15
CA GLY A 78 54.25 -19.60 -2.07
C GLY A 78 54.68 -18.23 -1.52
N SER A 79 55.40 -17.46 -2.36
CA SER A 79 55.81 -16.07 -2.04
C SER A 79 54.83 -15.00 -2.52
N LEU A 80 53.73 -15.38 -3.19
CA LEU A 80 52.73 -14.47 -3.74
C LEU A 80 51.59 -14.26 -2.74
N TYR A 81 51.31 -13.01 -2.40
CA TYR A 81 50.18 -12.61 -1.55
C TYR A 81 49.13 -11.89 -2.37
N THR A 82 47.85 -12.18 -2.08
CA THR A 82 46.71 -11.47 -2.66
C THR A 82 46.07 -10.57 -1.61
N VAL A 83 45.94 -9.29 -1.95
CA VAL A 83 45.35 -8.23 -1.14
C VAL A 83 44.02 -7.82 -1.75
N LEU A 84 42.97 -7.81 -0.93
CA LEU A 84 41.66 -7.28 -1.27
C LEU A 84 41.52 -5.85 -0.76
N THR A 85 41.06 -4.94 -1.60
CA THR A 85 40.80 -3.53 -1.23
C THR A 85 39.66 -2.94 -2.05
N SER A 86 39.26 -1.71 -1.75
CA SER A 86 38.27 -0.96 -2.53
C SER A 86 38.89 -0.42 -3.83
N GLN A 87 38.13 -0.40 -4.92
CA GLN A 87 38.63 0.05 -6.22
C GLN A 87 39.04 1.54 -6.18
N HIS A 88 38.28 2.38 -5.48
CA HIS A 88 38.55 3.82 -5.39
C HIS A 88 39.84 4.19 -4.63
N VAL A 89 40.45 3.23 -3.91
CA VAL A 89 41.75 3.41 -3.24
C VAL A 89 42.88 3.51 -4.27
N LEU A 90 42.69 2.97 -5.48
CA LEU A 90 43.69 2.97 -6.52
C LEU A 90 43.59 4.21 -7.43
N GLU A 91 44.73 4.66 -7.92
CA GLU A 91 44.85 5.72 -8.92
C GLU A 91 45.22 5.11 -10.28
N ALA A 92 44.42 5.40 -11.31
CA ALA A 92 44.60 4.80 -12.63
C ALA A 92 45.95 5.19 -13.24
N GLY A 93 46.71 4.19 -13.70
CA GLY A 93 47.98 4.38 -14.39
C GLY A 93 49.19 4.70 -13.51
N LYS A 94 49.04 4.66 -12.17
CA LYS A 94 50.15 4.85 -11.21
C LYS A 94 50.64 3.51 -10.64
N PRO A 95 51.92 3.42 -10.20
CA PRO A 95 52.40 2.23 -9.51
C PRO A 95 51.73 2.08 -8.14
N HIS A 96 51.46 0.83 -7.75
CA HIS A 96 50.87 0.49 -6.45
C HIS A 96 51.92 -0.15 -5.54
N LEU A 97 52.01 0.30 -4.30
CA LEU A 97 52.88 -0.25 -3.26
C LEU A 97 52.01 -0.76 -2.10
N ILE A 98 52.39 -1.91 -1.57
CA ILE A 98 51.81 -2.49 -0.34
C ILE A 98 52.83 -2.32 0.78
N ASN A 99 52.46 -1.56 1.81
CA ASN A 99 53.20 -1.49 3.05
C ASN A 99 52.67 -2.56 4.02
N THR A 100 53.49 -3.56 4.29
CA THR A 100 53.14 -4.70 5.14
C THR A 100 53.28 -4.38 6.63
N PRO A 101 52.71 -5.17 7.56
CA PRO A 101 52.70 -4.86 9.00
C PRO A 101 54.09 -4.70 9.65
N ASP A 102 55.13 -5.25 9.01
CA ASP A 102 56.54 -5.08 9.40
C ASP A 102 57.19 -3.78 8.86
N GLY A 103 56.41 -2.93 8.18
CA GLY A 103 56.83 -1.66 7.61
C GLY A 103 57.50 -1.74 6.24
N GLN A 104 57.61 -2.93 5.63
CA GLN A 104 58.25 -3.09 4.32
C GLN A 104 57.32 -2.70 3.17
N ASN A 105 57.88 -2.07 2.13
CA ASN A 105 57.15 -1.70 0.91
C ASN A 105 57.41 -2.70 -0.22
N HIS A 106 56.33 -3.27 -0.77
CA HIS A 106 56.39 -4.21 -1.88
C HIS A 106 55.64 -3.69 -3.10
N PRO A 107 56.23 -3.71 -4.31
CA PRO A 107 55.51 -3.44 -5.55
C PRO A 107 54.36 -4.43 -5.75
N ALA A 108 53.18 -3.91 -6.08
CA ALA A 108 52.00 -4.71 -6.34
C ALA A 108 51.44 -4.49 -7.75
N GLN A 109 50.85 -5.56 -8.27
CA GLN A 109 50.19 -5.57 -9.57
C GLN A 109 48.71 -5.86 -9.40
N LEU A 110 47.90 -5.23 -10.25
CA LEU A 110 46.48 -5.52 -10.37
C LEU A 110 46.25 -6.93 -10.93
N VAL A 111 45.35 -7.69 -10.31
CA VAL A 111 44.87 -8.95 -10.88
C VAL A 111 43.89 -8.64 -12.02
N LYS A 112 44.29 -8.92 -13.27
CA LYS A 112 43.62 -8.45 -14.49
C LYS A 112 42.46 -9.33 -14.97
N ASP A 113 42.42 -10.59 -14.56
CA ASP A 113 41.49 -11.60 -15.08
C ASP A 113 40.33 -11.89 -14.12
N VAL A 114 39.85 -10.86 -13.40
CA VAL A 114 38.72 -10.96 -12.47
C VAL A 114 37.67 -9.93 -12.87
N ASN A 115 36.45 -10.38 -13.16
CA ASN A 115 35.32 -9.48 -13.37
C ASN A 115 34.74 -9.06 -12.02
N TYR A 116 34.90 -7.78 -11.70
CA TYR A 116 34.42 -7.19 -10.45
C TYR A 116 32.97 -6.69 -10.52
N ASP A 117 32.24 -6.86 -11.63
CA ASP A 117 30.80 -6.52 -11.79
C ASP A 117 30.42 -5.11 -11.27
N ASN A 118 31.26 -4.10 -11.56
CA ASN A 118 31.14 -2.72 -11.09
C ASN A 118 31.07 -2.54 -9.56
N LYS A 119 31.51 -3.54 -8.80
CA LYS A 119 31.64 -3.47 -7.34
C LYS A 119 32.91 -2.70 -7.00
N ASP A 120 32.86 -1.95 -5.90
CA ASP A 120 33.96 -1.12 -5.43
C ASP A 120 34.99 -1.96 -4.68
N LEU A 121 35.58 -2.91 -5.40
CA LEU A 121 36.56 -3.85 -4.90
C LEU A 121 37.54 -4.26 -6.00
N VAL A 122 38.74 -4.59 -5.58
CA VAL A 122 39.83 -4.93 -6.48
C VAL A 122 40.87 -5.78 -5.77
N LEU A 123 41.55 -6.65 -6.52
CA LEU A 123 42.64 -7.47 -6.02
C LEU A 123 43.99 -6.97 -6.50
N LEU A 124 44.92 -6.87 -5.56
CA LEU A 124 46.33 -6.63 -5.81
C LEU A 124 47.15 -7.86 -5.45
N GLN A 125 48.25 -8.10 -6.15
CA GLN A 125 49.22 -9.14 -5.83
C GLN A 125 50.61 -8.57 -5.68
N PHE A 126 51.32 -9.00 -4.64
CA PHE A 126 52.73 -8.69 -4.41
C PHE A 126 53.50 -9.94 -3.99
N ARG A 127 54.82 -9.92 -4.20
CA ARG A 127 55.70 -11.02 -3.78
C ARG A 127 56.53 -10.61 -2.56
N ALA A 128 56.54 -11.45 -1.54
CA ALA A 128 57.36 -11.27 -0.36
C ALA A 128 57.81 -12.63 0.21
N LEU A 129 59.00 -12.64 0.81
CA LEU A 129 59.54 -13.82 1.52
C LEU A 129 59.07 -13.90 2.98
N GLY A 130 58.56 -12.79 3.54
CA GLY A 130 57.97 -12.75 4.87
C GLY A 130 56.73 -13.64 4.99
N ASN A 131 56.40 -14.10 6.20
CA ASN A 131 55.22 -14.92 6.48
C ASN A 131 54.13 -14.07 7.15
N TYR A 132 53.33 -13.37 6.35
CA TYR A 132 52.25 -12.50 6.83
C TYR A 132 50.97 -13.30 7.08
N THR A 133 50.17 -12.86 8.06
CA THR A 133 48.91 -13.51 8.42
C THR A 133 47.86 -13.23 7.36
N VAL A 134 47.15 -14.27 6.93
CA VAL A 134 46.03 -14.16 5.99
C VAL A 134 44.72 -14.22 6.77
N ALA A 135 43.77 -13.37 6.40
CA ALA A 135 42.48 -13.24 7.04
C ALA A 135 41.65 -14.53 6.97
N SER A 136 40.97 -14.86 8.08
CA SER A 136 39.87 -15.81 8.04
C SER A 136 38.61 -15.09 7.59
N LEU A 137 37.91 -15.65 6.61
CA LEU A 137 36.69 -15.06 6.07
C LEU A 137 35.47 -15.68 6.74
N GLY A 138 34.50 -14.83 7.06
CA GLY A 138 33.24 -15.20 7.69
C GLY A 138 32.07 -15.15 6.70
N SER A 139 30.86 -15.20 7.25
CA SER A 139 29.63 -15.07 6.51
C SER A 139 28.89 -13.81 6.99
N SER A 140 28.73 -12.84 6.11
CA SER A 140 27.82 -11.71 6.22
C SER A 140 26.34 -12.13 6.09
N SER A 141 26.05 -13.28 5.49
CA SER A 141 24.69 -13.80 5.27
C SER A 141 23.94 -14.13 6.57
N THR A 142 24.67 -14.38 7.65
CA THR A 142 24.13 -14.66 8.98
C THR A 142 23.98 -13.42 9.85
N LEU A 143 24.40 -12.24 9.38
CA LEU A 143 24.37 -11.01 10.15
C LEU A 143 22.94 -10.54 10.42
N LYS A 144 22.77 -9.89 11.56
CA LYS A 144 21.53 -9.23 11.97
C LYS A 144 21.84 -7.83 12.48
N GLU A 145 20.88 -6.92 12.35
CA GLU A 145 20.96 -5.61 13.01
C GLU A 145 21.17 -5.81 14.53
N GLY A 146 22.18 -5.12 15.08
CA GLY A 146 22.61 -5.21 16.47
C GLY A 146 23.85 -6.07 16.72
N ASP A 147 24.25 -6.94 15.77
CA ASP A 147 25.45 -7.77 15.88
C ASP A 147 26.71 -6.91 16.04
N GLU A 148 27.64 -7.32 16.90
CA GLU A 148 28.90 -6.60 17.16
C GLU A 148 29.88 -6.79 16.01
N VAL A 149 30.45 -5.67 15.57
CA VAL A 149 31.43 -5.64 14.48
C VAL A 149 32.57 -4.66 14.78
N PHE A 150 33.72 -4.92 14.17
CA PHE A 150 34.95 -4.13 14.36
C PHE A 150 35.50 -3.73 13.00
N ALA A 151 35.56 -2.43 12.72
CA ALA A 151 36.14 -1.89 11.50
C ALA A 151 37.58 -1.46 11.75
N ALA A 152 38.49 -1.78 10.84
CA ALA A 152 39.91 -1.47 10.99
C ALA A 152 40.53 -0.91 9.71
N GLY A 153 41.60 -0.12 9.86
CA GLY A 153 42.30 0.48 8.72
C GLY A 153 43.32 1.54 9.11
N PHE A 154 43.91 2.17 8.10
CA PHE A 154 44.91 3.24 8.22
C PHE A 154 44.28 4.60 7.84
N PRO A 155 44.08 5.53 8.79
CA PRO A 155 43.58 6.87 8.48
C PRO A 155 44.55 7.67 7.59
N PHE A 156 44.02 8.65 6.87
CA PHE A 156 44.74 9.57 5.99
C PHE A 156 45.57 10.57 6.81
N GLU A 157 46.77 10.92 6.33
CA GLU A 157 47.72 11.81 7.00
C GLU A 157 47.73 13.18 6.29
N GLU A 158 47.46 14.27 7.02
CA GLU A 158 47.51 15.65 6.47
C GLU A 158 48.87 16.35 6.66
N ASP A 159 49.72 15.90 7.59
CA ASP A 159 51.03 16.50 7.89
C ASP A 159 52.17 15.48 7.82
N SER A 160 53.26 15.82 7.12
CA SER A 160 54.45 14.99 6.91
C SER A 160 55.31 14.74 8.17
N SER A 161 54.81 15.06 9.37
CA SER A 161 55.55 15.01 10.64
C SER A 161 54.94 14.05 11.68
N SER A 162 53.80 13.41 11.41
CA SER A 162 53.26 12.35 12.27
C SER A 162 52.58 11.23 11.46
N SER A 163 53.18 10.03 11.45
CA SER A 163 52.55 8.84 10.87
C SER A 163 51.37 8.43 11.74
N ARG A 164 50.12 8.64 11.30
CA ARG A 164 48.97 8.08 12.02
C ARG A 164 49.02 6.55 11.93
N GLN A 165 49.03 5.91 13.10
CA GLN A 165 49.13 4.46 13.23
C GLN A 165 47.78 3.80 12.89
N PHE A 166 47.83 2.51 12.58
CA PHE A 166 46.66 1.64 12.39
C PHE A 166 45.62 1.81 13.52
N VAL A 167 44.33 1.90 13.17
CA VAL A 167 43.24 2.06 14.13
C VAL A 167 42.17 0.97 13.97
N THR A 168 41.47 0.69 15.07
CA THR A 168 40.31 -0.19 15.11
C THR A 168 39.18 0.48 15.87
N HIS A 169 37.99 0.48 15.30
CA HIS A 169 36.80 1.08 15.88
C HIS A 169 35.75 0.00 16.12
N PRO A 170 35.26 -0.20 17.36
CA PRO A 170 34.17 -1.12 17.66
C PRO A 170 32.81 -0.50 17.29
N GLY A 171 31.81 -1.34 17.03
CA GLY A 171 30.47 -0.89 16.68
C GLY A 171 29.51 -2.06 16.48
N ARG A 172 28.35 -1.76 15.86
CA ARG A 172 27.31 -2.76 15.60
C ARG A 172 26.74 -2.59 14.20
N ILE A 173 26.19 -3.67 13.65
CA ILE A 173 25.38 -3.61 12.43
C ILE A 173 24.15 -2.73 12.70
N SER A 174 24.01 -1.64 11.96
CA SER A 174 22.89 -0.70 12.06
C SER A 174 21.84 -0.91 10.99
N LEU A 175 22.24 -1.42 9.82
CA LEU A 175 21.39 -1.63 8.65
C LEU A 175 21.95 -2.79 7.81
N LEU A 176 21.06 -3.66 7.32
CA LEU A 176 21.39 -4.63 6.28
C LEU A 176 20.48 -4.38 5.08
N LEU A 177 21.05 -3.94 3.97
CA LEU A 177 20.25 -3.65 2.78
C LEU A 177 19.93 -4.94 2.01
N GLU A 178 18.65 -5.07 1.67
CA GLU A 178 18.19 -6.10 0.73
C GLU A 178 18.78 -5.88 -0.67
N ARG A 179 19.01 -4.61 -1.05
CA ARG A 179 19.60 -4.19 -2.32
C ARG A 179 20.96 -3.53 -2.11
N SER A 180 21.94 -3.84 -2.95
CA SER A 180 23.25 -3.19 -2.93
C SER A 180 23.17 -1.74 -3.39
N LEU A 181 23.90 -0.86 -2.71
CA LEU A 181 24.27 0.43 -3.28
C LEU A 181 25.31 0.24 -4.39
N LYS A 182 25.42 1.24 -5.27
CA LYS A 182 26.49 1.29 -6.27
C LYS A 182 27.84 1.01 -5.62
N GLY A 183 28.58 0.06 -6.19
CA GLY A 183 29.83 -0.43 -5.59
C GLY A 183 29.66 -1.65 -4.69
N GLY A 184 28.47 -2.23 -4.54
CA GLY A 184 28.23 -3.48 -3.80
C GLY A 184 27.98 -3.31 -2.30
N TYR A 185 27.83 -2.09 -1.81
CA TYR A 185 27.65 -1.83 -0.37
C TYR A 185 26.28 -2.30 0.12
N ARG A 186 26.27 -3.09 1.20
CA ARG A 186 25.04 -3.63 1.81
C ARG A 186 25.05 -3.65 3.32
N ILE A 187 26.23 -3.61 3.94
CA ILE A 187 26.38 -3.73 5.39
C ILE A 187 26.56 -2.32 5.95
N GLY A 188 25.53 -1.81 6.60
CA GLY A 188 25.57 -0.57 7.37
C GLY A 188 25.96 -0.86 8.82
N TYR A 189 26.94 -0.14 9.36
CA TYR A 189 27.39 -0.28 10.74
C TYR A 189 27.74 1.06 11.38
N THR A 190 27.75 1.08 12.72
CA THR A 190 27.93 2.31 13.51
C THR A 190 29.40 2.69 13.75
N ASN A 191 30.35 1.87 13.32
CA ASN A 191 31.78 2.09 13.56
C ASN A 191 32.22 3.40 12.88
N GLU A 192 32.95 4.23 13.63
CA GLU A 192 33.56 5.44 13.08
C GLU A 192 34.61 5.02 12.05
N VAL A 193 34.47 5.52 10.82
CA VAL A 193 35.38 5.22 9.71
C VAL A 193 35.93 6.54 9.21
N GLU A 194 37.25 6.66 9.24
CA GLU A 194 37.96 7.86 8.82
C GLU A 194 38.42 7.78 7.36
N LYS A 195 38.60 8.94 6.72
CA LYS A 195 39.24 9.03 5.40
C LYS A 195 40.57 8.26 5.43
N GLY A 196 40.82 7.40 4.45
CA GLY A 196 42.00 6.51 4.38
C GLY A 196 41.76 5.08 4.86
N MET A 197 40.76 4.83 5.71
CA MET A 197 40.46 3.47 6.18
C MET A 197 39.76 2.56 5.14
N SER A 198 39.37 3.12 3.99
CA SER A 198 38.70 2.37 2.92
C SER A 198 39.54 1.19 2.42
N GLY A 199 38.90 0.07 2.16
CA GLY A 199 39.53 -1.21 1.80
C GLY A 199 39.97 -2.07 2.98
N GLY A 200 39.81 -1.60 4.24
CA GLY A 200 40.13 -2.36 5.45
C GLY A 200 39.02 -3.33 5.88
N PRO A 201 39.31 -4.26 6.83
CA PRO A 201 38.35 -5.30 7.21
C PRO A 201 37.26 -4.79 8.16
N VAL A 202 36.06 -5.33 7.98
CA VAL A 202 34.99 -5.36 8.99
C VAL A 202 34.94 -6.78 9.55
N LEU A 203 35.20 -6.93 10.85
CA LEU A 203 35.30 -8.21 11.55
C LEU A 203 34.06 -8.46 12.42
N ASN A 204 33.63 -9.71 12.53
CA ASN A 204 32.68 -10.12 13.57
C ASN A 204 33.39 -10.42 14.90
N SER A 205 32.63 -10.77 15.95
CA SER A 205 33.17 -11.10 17.29
C SER A 205 34.14 -12.29 17.32
N ASP A 206 34.15 -13.12 16.27
CA ASP A 206 35.04 -14.28 16.15
C ASP A 206 36.34 -13.93 15.40
N GLY A 207 36.51 -12.67 14.99
CA GLY A 207 37.68 -12.21 14.23
C GLY A 207 37.67 -12.60 12.76
N LYS A 208 36.51 -12.99 12.21
CA LYS A 208 36.36 -13.29 10.79
C LYS A 208 35.95 -12.05 10.01
N VAL A 209 36.54 -11.86 8.84
CA VAL A 209 36.18 -10.77 7.92
C VAL A 209 34.82 -11.05 7.32
N ILE A 210 33.86 -10.17 7.59
CA ILE A 210 32.48 -10.19 7.09
C ILE A 210 32.22 -9.04 6.11
N GLY A 211 33.20 -8.19 5.83
CA GLY A 211 33.03 -7.13 4.85
C GLY A 211 34.27 -6.29 4.66
N ILE A 212 34.22 -5.49 3.61
CA ILE A 212 35.25 -4.53 3.23
C ILE A 212 34.69 -3.13 3.48
N ASN A 213 35.34 -2.36 4.33
CA ASN A 213 34.93 -1.00 4.67
C ASN A 213 35.15 -0.04 3.49
N GLY A 214 34.21 0.87 3.19
CA GLY A 214 34.42 1.84 2.10
C GLY A 214 33.74 3.20 2.20
N ILE A 215 32.44 3.30 2.55
CA ILE A 215 31.76 4.61 2.67
C ILE A 215 31.68 4.99 4.16
N HIS A 216 32.10 6.19 4.52
CA HIS A 216 31.99 6.69 5.89
C HIS A 216 30.59 7.21 6.21
N ALA A 217 30.21 7.19 7.49
CA ALA A 217 29.02 7.91 7.96
C ALA A 217 29.16 9.42 7.65
N GLN A 218 28.05 10.07 7.30
CA GLN A 218 28.00 11.48 6.87
C GLN A 218 28.96 11.82 5.71
N PRO A 219 28.75 11.26 4.50
CA PRO A 219 29.53 11.57 3.31
C PRO A 219 29.59 13.09 3.06
N LEU A 220 30.80 13.65 3.03
CA LEU A 220 31.01 15.11 2.97
C LEU A 220 30.68 15.70 1.58
N TRP A 221 30.62 14.86 0.53
CA TRP A 221 30.38 15.27 -0.86
C TRP A 221 29.62 14.17 -1.65
N GLY A 222 28.58 14.55 -2.40
CA GLY A 222 27.77 13.65 -3.23
C GLY A 222 26.65 12.92 -2.48
N ASP A 223 25.76 12.26 -3.23
CA ASP A 223 24.73 11.35 -2.68
C ASP A 223 25.13 9.89 -3.00
N PRO A 224 25.85 9.20 -2.09
CA PRO A 224 26.30 7.83 -2.34
C PRO A 224 25.17 6.80 -2.18
N TYR A 225 23.98 7.22 -1.78
CA TYR A 225 22.84 6.34 -1.53
C TYR A 225 22.02 6.16 -2.81
N VAL A 226 22.65 5.56 -3.81
CA VAL A 226 22.00 5.12 -5.04
C VAL A 226 22.19 3.62 -5.14
N TYR A 227 21.12 2.87 -5.31
CA TYR A 227 21.17 1.43 -5.52
C TYR A 227 21.86 1.11 -6.86
N GLU A 228 22.35 -0.13 -7.01
CA GLU A 228 22.99 -0.57 -8.27
C GLU A 228 22.05 -0.47 -9.48
N ASP A 229 20.74 -0.58 -9.25
CA ASP A 229 19.67 -0.37 -10.24
C ASP A 229 19.41 1.11 -10.58
N GLY A 230 20.12 2.05 -9.93
CA GLY A 230 19.95 3.49 -10.12
C GLY A 230 18.78 4.10 -9.34
N SER A 231 17.94 3.28 -8.71
CA SER A 231 16.89 3.74 -7.82
C SER A 231 17.48 4.35 -6.55
N GLN A 232 16.70 5.20 -5.90
CA GLN A 232 17.11 5.89 -4.69
C GLN A 232 16.30 5.36 -3.49
N PRO A 233 16.93 5.17 -2.32
CA PRO A 233 16.22 4.91 -1.08
C PRO A 233 15.35 6.13 -0.76
N ASN A 234 14.16 5.87 -0.21
CA ASN A 234 13.29 6.94 0.27
C ASN A 234 13.99 7.76 1.37
N ASP A 235 13.47 8.96 1.64
CA ASP A 235 14.13 9.91 2.53
C ASP A 235 14.33 9.38 3.96
N ALA A 236 13.41 8.55 4.47
CA ALA A 236 13.51 7.95 5.79
C ALA A 236 14.62 6.89 5.89
N LEU A 237 14.71 5.99 4.90
CA LEU A 237 15.82 5.03 4.82
C LEU A 237 17.13 5.77 4.61
N ARG A 238 17.17 6.76 3.72
CA ARG A 238 18.33 7.61 3.45
C ARG A 238 18.85 8.30 4.70
N GLU A 239 17.96 8.81 5.57
CA GLU A 239 18.36 9.42 6.84
C GLU A 239 18.97 8.41 7.83
N ARG A 240 18.47 7.17 7.87
CA ARG A 240 19.14 6.08 8.61
C ARG A 240 20.50 5.72 8.00
N MET A 241 20.59 5.74 6.66
CA MET A 241 21.83 5.41 5.95
C MET A 241 22.94 6.43 6.17
N ARG A 242 22.60 7.72 6.32
CA ARG A 242 23.54 8.80 6.67
C ARG A 242 24.29 8.61 7.98
N ARG A 243 23.70 7.85 8.92
CA ARG A 243 24.26 7.59 10.26
C ARG A 243 25.12 6.33 10.31
N SER A 244 25.26 5.63 9.18
CA SER A 244 25.99 4.37 9.10
C SER A 244 27.18 4.52 8.16
N SER A 245 28.30 3.93 8.54
CA SER A 245 29.38 3.57 7.62
C SER A 245 28.94 2.34 6.83
N TRP A 246 29.47 2.16 5.62
CA TRP A 246 29.05 1.09 4.71
C TRP A 246 30.21 0.24 4.24
N GLY A 247 29.97 -1.07 4.28
CA GLY A 247 30.86 -2.08 3.75
C GLY A 247 30.22 -2.97 2.68
N VAL A 248 31.09 -3.47 1.81
CA VAL A 248 30.77 -4.49 0.82
C VAL A 248 30.85 -5.86 1.51
N PRO A 249 29.81 -6.73 1.43
CA PRO A 249 29.84 -8.06 2.03
C PRO A 249 30.97 -8.94 1.50
N ILE A 250 31.53 -9.80 2.35
CA ILE A 250 32.69 -10.63 1.97
C ILE A 250 32.32 -11.76 0.99
N GLU A 251 31.05 -12.19 0.95
CA GLU A 251 30.57 -13.23 0.04
C GLU A 251 30.67 -12.83 -1.42
N ILE A 252 30.84 -11.54 -1.69
CA ILE A 252 31.04 -11.05 -3.04
C ILE A 252 32.22 -11.75 -3.71
N LEU A 253 33.23 -12.15 -2.94
CA LEU A 253 34.39 -12.92 -3.42
C LEU A 253 34.02 -14.30 -4.00
N SER A 254 32.95 -14.92 -3.51
CA SER A 254 32.42 -16.17 -4.06
C SER A 254 31.55 -15.96 -5.31
N GLN A 255 31.15 -14.70 -5.55
CA GLN A 255 30.30 -14.27 -6.67
C GLN A 255 31.12 -13.68 -7.83
N LEU A 256 32.41 -13.39 -7.62
CA LEU A 256 33.32 -12.95 -8.68
C LEU A 256 33.55 -14.04 -9.73
N ASP A 257 33.95 -13.64 -10.93
CA ASP A 257 34.30 -14.55 -12.02
C ASP A 257 35.77 -14.33 -12.43
N PRO A 258 36.69 -15.27 -12.15
CA PRO A 258 36.47 -16.51 -11.39
C PRO A 258 36.28 -16.25 -9.88
N PRO A 259 35.58 -17.15 -9.14
CA PRO A 259 35.36 -16.99 -7.71
C PRO A 259 36.68 -17.15 -6.95
N ILE A 260 36.94 -16.22 -6.03
CA ILE A 260 38.19 -16.13 -5.27
C ILE A 260 38.16 -17.05 -4.05
N ILE A 261 36.97 -17.32 -3.52
CA ILE A 261 36.76 -18.23 -2.39
C ILE A 261 35.68 -19.26 -2.74
N PRO A 262 35.74 -20.48 -2.17
CA PRO A 262 34.72 -21.49 -2.40
C PRO A 262 33.35 -20.99 -1.92
N PRO A 263 32.25 -21.27 -2.65
CA PRO A 263 30.91 -20.98 -2.15
C PRO A 263 30.64 -21.78 -0.86
N GLU A 264 30.24 -21.13 0.23
CA GLU A 264 29.82 -21.80 1.47
C GLU A 264 28.64 -22.75 1.20
N ASN A 265 28.57 -23.85 1.95
CA ASN A 265 27.55 -24.90 1.79
C ASN A 265 26.47 -24.75 2.88
N PRO A 266 25.27 -24.24 2.58
CA PRO A 266 24.16 -24.26 3.52
C PRO A 266 23.16 -25.32 3.08
N GLN A 267 22.99 -26.37 3.89
CA GLN A 267 21.72 -27.09 3.94
C GLN A 267 20.63 -26.15 4.47
N ALA A 268 20.19 -25.20 3.64
CA ALA A 268 18.94 -24.45 3.75
C ALA A 268 18.77 -23.61 2.48
N ARG A 269 17.89 -24.11 1.61
CA ARG A 269 17.29 -23.47 0.41
C ARG A 269 18.11 -23.50 -0.88
N ASN A 270 17.76 -24.54 -1.64
CA ASN A 270 17.47 -24.53 -3.08
C ASN A 270 18.57 -23.99 -4.00
N THR A 271 19.46 -24.91 -4.36
CA THR A 271 20.04 -25.13 -5.69
C THR A 271 19.52 -24.20 -6.79
N VAL A 272 20.36 -23.25 -7.21
CA VAL A 272 20.41 -22.80 -8.61
C VAL A 272 21.74 -23.30 -9.17
N PRO A 273 21.75 -24.06 -10.28
CA PRO A 273 22.99 -24.43 -10.96
C PRO A 273 23.69 -23.19 -11.51
N LYS A 274 25.02 -23.23 -11.48
CA LYS A 274 25.93 -22.31 -12.18
C LYS A 274 25.42 -21.99 -13.59
N SER A 275 25.24 -20.70 -13.89
CA SER A 275 25.28 -20.18 -15.26
C SER A 275 26.50 -19.29 -15.39
N THR A 276 27.47 -19.81 -16.12
CA THR A 276 28.59 -19.12 -16.74
C THR A 276 28.16 -17.81 -17.39
N ALA A 277 28.94 -16.75 -17.18
CA ALA A 277 28.92 -15.58 -18.03
C ALA A 277 29.43 -15.97 -19.43
N THR A 278 28.56 -15.84 -20.42
CA THR A 278 28.95 -15.35 -21.76
C THR A 278 27.70 -14.80 -22.44
N SER A 279 27.62 -13.47 -22.56
CA SER A 279 26.70 -12.75 -23.43
C SER A 279 25.22 -12.64 -22.97
N THR A 280 24.81 -11.41 -22.69
CA THR A 280 23.41 -10.94 -22.55
C THR A 280 22.48 -11.38 -23.72
N PRO A 281 22.98 -11.78 -24.91
CA PRO A 281 22.27 -12.58 -25.93
C PRO A 281 21.84 -14.02 -25.58
N LEU A 282 22.34 -14.67 -24.50
CA LEU A 282 22.07 -16.09 -24.23
C LEU A 282 20.64 -16.40 -23.77
N VAL A 283 20.01 -15.57 -22.92
CA VAL A 283 18.64 -15.87 -22.40
C VAL A 283 17.63 -15.83 -23.54
N ALA A 284 17.63 -14.77 -24.34
CA ALA A 284 16.75 -14.67 -25.50
C ALA A 284 17.02 -15.79 -26.51
N THR A 285 18.30 -16.18 -26.71
CA THR A 285 18.67 -17.31 -27.59
C THR A 285 18.16 -18.65 -27.04
N LEU A 286 18.33 -18.91 -25.75
CA LEU A 286 17.85 -20.12 -25.09
C LEU A 286 16.33 -20.24 -25.18
N VAL A 287 15.62 -19.16 -24.83
CA VAL A 287 14.16 -19.12 -24.90
C VAL A 287 13.69 -19.26 -26.34
N ASN A 288 14.35 -18.63 -27.32
CA ASN A 288 14.03 -18.77 -28.75
C ASN A 288 14.23 -20.21 -29.24
N ASN A 289 15.27 -20.90 -28.79
CA ASN A 289 15.50 -22.31 -29.12
C ASN A 289 14.39 -23.21 -28.55
N ILE A 290 14.00 -23.00 -27.29
CA ILE A 290 12.88 -23.73 -26.68
C ILE A 290 11.58 -23.42 -27.45
N ALA A 291 11.31 -22.14 -27.70
CA ALA A 291 10.11 -21.68 -28.39
C ALA A 291 9.99 -22.29 -29.80
N LYS A 292 11.11 -22.41 -30.52
CA LYS A 292 11.16 -23.05 -31.85
C LYS A 292 10.66 -24.49 -31.82
N GLU A 293 11.03 -25.27 -30.83
CA GLU A 293 10.73 -26.70 -30.75
C GLU A 293 9.31 -27.02 -30.26
N ILE A 294 8.66 -26.08 -29.58
CA ILE A 294 7.32 -26.29 -28.97
C ILE A 294 6.19 -25.58 -29.73
N THR A 295 6.51 -24.58 -30.56
CA THR A 295 5.52 -23.77 -31.28
C THR A 295 5.13 -24.45 -32.59
N VAL A 296 3.83 -24.57 -32.84
CA VAL A 296 3.28 -25.15 -34.06
C VAL A 296 2.43 -24.13 -34.82
N LEU A 297 2.27 -24.34 -36.12
CA LEU A 297 1.31 -23.60 -36.93
C LEU A 297 0.01 -24.39 -36.99
N ILE A 298 -1.13 -23.69 -36.90
CA ILE A 298 -2.46 -24.28 -37.07
C ILE A 298 -3.06 -23.69 -38.33
N SER A 299 -3.15 -24.47 -39.41
CA SER A 299 -3.68 -24.01 -40.70
C SER A 299 -5.11 -24.48 -40.93
N TRP A 300 -5.86 -23.66 -41.67
CA TRP A 300 -7.15 -24.00 -42.28
C TRP A 300 -7.29 -23.17 -43.57
N GLN A 301 -7.77 -23.78 -44.65
CA GLN A 301 -7.91 -23.10 -45.94
C GLN A 301 -6.65 -22.28 -46.31
N ASN A 302 -6.80 -20.97 -46.54
CA ASN A 302 -5.73 -20.02 -46.84
C ASN A 302 -5.36 -19.13 -45.63
N SER A 303 -5.60 -19.61 -44.40
CA SER A 303 -5.33 -18.86 -43.18
C SER A 303 -4.71 -19.76 -42.11
N HIS A 304 -4.22 -19.14 -41.04
CA HIS A 304 -3.56 -19.87 -39.97
C HIS A 304 -3.57 -19.09 -38.64
N GLY A 305 -3.27 -19.83 -37.59
CA GLY A 305 -2.92 -19.37 -36.26
C GLY A 305 -1.67 -20.08 -35.76
N SER A 306 -1.35 -19.88 -34.49
CA SER A 306 -0.23 -20.53 -33.80
C SER A 306 -0.75 -21.43 -32.67
N GLY A 307 0.07 -22.35 -32.19
CA GLY A 307 -0.23 -23.19 -31.03
C GLY A 307 1.04 -23.65 -30.33
N VAL A 308 0.88 -24.29 -29.18
CA VAL A 308 2.00 -24.87 -28.42
C VAL A 308 1.70 -26.30 -27.99
N ILE A 309 2.68 -27.21 -28.15
CA ILE A 309 2.56 -28.60 -27.70
C ILE A 309 2.70 -28.65 -26.17
N VAL A 310 1.63 -29.02 -25.47
CA VAL A 310 1.57 -28.94 -23.99
C VAL A 310 1.56 -30.30 -23.28
N ALA A 311 1.21 -31.38 -23.99
CA ALA A 311 1.23 -32.73 -23.43
C ALA A 311 1.36 -33.80 -24.53
N LYS A 312 1.67 -35.03 -24.11
CA LYS A 312 1.73 -36.23 -24.96
C LYS A 312 1.25 -37.45 -24.17
N GLU A 313 0.40 -38.28 -24.77
CA GLU A 313 -0.01 -39.60 -24.26
C GLU A 313 0.05 -40.63 -25.39
N GLY A 314 0.89 -41.65 -25.25
CA GLY A 314 1.16 -42.57 -26.36
C GLY A 314 1.68 -41.82 -27.59
N ASN A 315 1.01 -41.96 -28.74
CA ASN A 315 1.34 -41.23 -29.98
C ASN A 315 0.49 -39.96 -30.16
N THR A 316 -0.39 -39.64 -29.22
CA THR A 316 -1.27 -38.46 -29.28
C THR A 316 -0.61 -37.27 -28.61
N TYR A 317 -0.50 -36.18 -29.34
CA TYR A 317 0.02 -34.89 -28.89
C TYR A 317 -1.13 -33.91 -28.68
N TYR A 318 -1.03 -33.11 -27.62
CA TYR A 318 -2.01 -32.08 -27.28
C TYR A 318 -1.44 -30.69 -27.56
N VAL A 319 -2.17 -29.88 -28.32
CA VAL A 319 -1.79 -28.52 -28.70
C VAL A 319 -2.75 -27.52 -28.08
N LEU A 320 -2.24 -26.59 -27.29
CA LEU A 320 -3.00 -25.47 -26.75
C LEU A 320 -2.92 -24.27 -27.70
N THR A 321 -4.04 -23.61 -27.96
CA THR A 321 -4.14 -22.43 -28.84
C THR A 321 -5.27 -21.49 -28.36
N ALA A 322 -5.48 -20.39 -29.07
CA ALA A 322 -6.60 -19.50 -28.87
C ALA A 322 -7.91 -20.09 -29.45
N GLY A 323 -9.04 -19.90 -28.76
CA GLY A 323 -10.32 -20.49 -29.14
C GLY A 323 -10.80 -20.08 -30.54
N HIS A 324 -10.66 -18.81 -30.88
CA HIS A 324 -11.02 -18.28 -32.20
C HIS A 324 -10.15 -18.81 -33.35
N VAL A 325 -8.97 -19.38 -33.05
CA VAL A 325 -8.11 -20.03 -34.07
C VAL A 325 -8.77 -21.31 -34.60
N VAL A 326 -9.68 -21.94 -33.84
CA VAL A 326 -10.26 -23.24 -34.21
C VAL A 326 -11.78 -23.22 -34.36
N ARG A 327 -12.48 -22.26 -33.73
CA ARG A 327 -13.95 -22.21 -33.72
C ARG A 327 -14.54 -22.11 -35.14
N GLY A 328 -15.45 -23.04 -35.46
CA GLY A 328 -16.18 -23.08 -36.73
C GLY A 328 -15.37 -23.57 -37.94
N LYS A 329 -14.20 -24.19 -37.72
CA LYS A 329 -13.30 -24.67 -38.79
C LYS A 329 -13.28 -26.19 -38.82
N ASN A 330 -13.34 -26.77 -40.02
CA ASN A 330 -13.50 -28.22 -40.22
C ASN A 330 -12.27 -28.89 -40.83
N ASP A 331 -11.35 -28.12 -41.43
CA ASP A 331 -10.16 -28.56 -42.16
C ASP A 331 -8.86 -28.16 -41.44
N LEU A 332 -8.84 -28.30 -40.12
CA LEU A 332 -7.70 -27.92 -39.29
C LEU A 332 -6.54 -28.90 -39.45
N LYS A 333 -5.34 -28.35 -39.64
CA LYS A 333 -4.08 -29.09 -39.61
C LYS A 333 -3.10 -28.45 -38.62
N VAL A 334 -2.32 -29.28 -37.95
CA VAL A 334 -1.15 -28.87 -37.17
C VAL A 334 0.09 -29.08 -38.05
N VAL A 335 0.87 -28.03 -38.23
CA VAL A 335 2.19 -28.09 -38.89
C VAL A 335 3.27 -27.96 -37.82
N THR A 336 4.07 -29.00 -37.66
CA THR A 336 5.10 -29.11 -36.62
C THR A 336 6.40 -28.38 -37.02
N PRO A 337 7.36 -28.17 -36.08
CA PRO A 337 8.59 -27.41 -36.36
C PRO A 337 9.49 -27.97 -37.46
N ASP A 338 9.34 -29.25 -37.77
CA ASP A 338 10.00 -29.99 -38.87
C ASP A 338 9.16 -30.02 -40.16
N ASP A 339 8.14 -29.17 -40.23
CA ASP A 339 7.26 -28.95 -41.37
C ASP A 339 6.37 -30.14 -41.77
N GLN A 340 6.15 -31.10 -40.87
CA GLN A 340 5.16 -32.16 -41.08
C GLN A 340 3.74 -31.67 -40.78
N GLU A 341 2.79 -32.06 -41.65
CA GLU A 341 1.37 -31.73 -41.47
C GLU A 341 0.60 -32.91 -40.89
N TYR A 342 -0.20 -32.65 -39.85
CA TYR A 342 -1.08 -33.62 -39.23
C TYR A 342 -2.51 -33.10 -39.22
N ALA A 343 -3.45 -33.91 -39.71
CA ALA A 343 -4.87 -33.60 -39.62
C ALA A 343 -5.33 -33.58 -38.15
N VAL A 344 -6.14 -32.59 -37.78
CA VAL A 344 -6.72 -32.48 -36.45
C VAL A 344 -8.09 -33.14 -36.45
N ASN A 345 -8.35 -33.98 -35.45
CA ASN A 345 -9.70 -34.50 -35.22
C ASN A 345 -10.56 -33.43 -34.56
N THR A 346 -11.40 -32.74 -35.35
CA THR A 346 -12.23 -31.61 -34.90
C THR A 346 -13.24 -31.99 -33.82
N ASN A 347 -13.67 -33.25 -33.76
CA ASN A 347 -14.58 -33.76 -32.72
C ASN A 347 -13.94 -33.85 -31.33
N THR A 348 -12.60 -33.76 -31.26
CA THR A 348 -11.84 -33.85 -29.99
C THR A 348 -11.42 -32.49 -29.45
N ILE A 349 -11.75 -31.41 -30.17
CA ILE A 349 -11.40 -30.04 -29.77
C ILE A 349 -12.17 -29.67 -28.52
N LYS A 350 -11.44 -29.27 -27.48
CA LYS A 350 -12.01 -28.72 -26.26
C LYS A 350 -11.92 -27.20 -26.27
N THR A 351 -12.97 -26.54 -25.84
CA THR A 351 -13.03 -25.09 -25.59
C THR A 351 -13.72 -24.83 -24.26
N TRP A 352 -13.35 -23.75 -23.58
CA TRP A 352 -13.92 -23.40 -22.28
C TRP A 352 -14.68 -22.08 -22.33
N GLU A 353 -15.91 -22.07 -21.83
CA GLU A 353 -16.71 -20.85 -21.71
C GLU A 353 -16.01 -19.81 -20.81
N GLY A 354 -16.13 -18.53 -21.16
CA GLY A 354 -15.46 -17.44 -20.45
C GLY A 354 -13.96 -17.30 -20.73
N THR A 355 -13.37 -18.19 -21.54
CA THR A 355 -11.99 -18.06 -22.02
C THR A 355 -11.91 -18.21 -23.53
N ASP A 356 -10.89 -17.62 -24.14
CA ASP A 356 -10.57 -17.87 -25.54
C ASP A 356 -9.40 -18.87 -25.67
N LEU A 357 -9.56 -20.04 -25.06
CA LEU A 357 -8.62 -21.16 -25.17
C LEU A 357 -9.26 -22.35 -25.91
N ALA A 358 -8.42 -23.08 -26.64
CA ALA A 358 -8.77 -24.38 -27.19
C ALA A 358 -7.63 -25.39 -27.09
N LEU A 359 -7.98 -26.65 -26.87
CA LEU A 359 -7.05 -27.77 -26.85
C LEU A 359 -7.37 -28.74 -27.99
N LEU A 360 -6.37 -28.98 -28.83
CA LEU A 360 -6.40 -29.81 -30.03
C LEU A 360 -5.61 -31.09 -29.82
N GLN A 361 -5.85 -32.08 -30.68
CA GLN A 361 -5.10 -33.33 -30.69
C GLN A 361 -4.63 -33.68 -32.10
N PHE A 362 -3.41 -34.20 -32.22
CA PHE A 362 -2.92 -34.87 -33.42
C PHE A 362 -2.12 -36.12 -33.04
N THR A 363 -1.98 -37.07 -33.96
CA THR A 363 -1.23 -38.31 -33.71
C THR A 363 0.01 -38.35 -34.58
N SER A 364 1.16 -38.63 -33.97
CA SER A 364 2.42 -38.81 -34.69
C SER A 364 3.30 -39.89 -34.04
N ASN A 365 4.04 -40.62 -34.87
CA ASN A 365 5.10 -41.53 -34.42
C ASN A 365 6.44 -40.81 -34.23
N GLN A 366 6.56 -39.55 -34.65
CA GLN A 366 7.74 -38.72 -34.43
C GLN A 366 7.71 -38.10 -33.03
N SER A 367 8.90 -37.73 -32.52
CA SER A 367 9.05 -37.20 -31.17
C SER A 367 9.20 -35.68 -31.18
N TYR A 368 8.15 -34.97 -30.79
CA TYR A 368 8.16 -33.52 -30.59
C TYR A 368 8.36 -33.12 -29.13
N GLN A 369 8.98 -31.96 -28.91
CA GLN A 369 9.21 -31.42 -27.58
C GLN A 369 7.90 -30.92 -26.96
N VAL A 370 7.67 -31.31 -25.71
CA VAL A 370 6.52 -30.87 -24.91
C VAL A 370 6.92 -29.69 -24.04
N ALA A 371 6.12 -28.63 -24.07
CA ALA A 371 6.33 -27.43 -23.29
C ALA A 371 6.28 -27.68 -21.77
N THR A 372 7.00 -26.85 -21.02
CA THR A 372 6.90 -26.81 -19.56
C THR A 372 5.94 -25.68 -19.19
N LEU A 373 4.92 -25.96 -18.38
CA LEU A 373 3.89 -25.01 -17.95
C LEU A 373 4.23 -24.38 -16.59
N ALA A 374 4.00 -23.08 -16.47
CA ALA A 374 4.22 -22.32 -15.24
C ALA A 374 2.99 -22.35 -14.32
N ASP A 375 3.03 -23.17 -13.28
CA ASP A 375 1.97 -23.29 -12.26
C ASP A 375 2.32 -22.45 -11.01
N TYR A 376 2.55 -21.16 -11.21
CA TYR A 376 2.81 -20.19 -10.15
C TYR A 376 2.15 -18.85 -10.46
N ASP A 377 1.80 -18.11 -9.42
CA ASP A 377 1.22 -16.79 -9.61
C ASP A 377 2.26 -15.78 -10.08
N LEU A 378 1.86 -14.95 -11.04
CA LEU A 378 2.65 -13.81 -11.48
C LEU A 378 2.15 -12.65 -10.63
N GLU A 379 2.85 -12.41 -9.51
CA GLU A 379 2.61 -11.27 -8.61
C GLU A 379 2.49 -9.93 -9.39
N ASN A 380 2.12 -8.84 -8.71
CA ASN A 380 1.95 -7.51 -9.31
C ASN A 380 3.29 -6.82 -9.72
N GLU A 381 4.14 -7.51 -10.46
CA GLU A 381 5.47 -7.07 -10.84
C GLU A 381 5.74 -7.20 -12.35
N ASP A 382 6.43 -6.22 -12.92
CA ASP A 382 6.83 -6.25 -14.33
C ASP A 382 7.94 -7.30 -14.57
N ARG A 383 7.85 -8.07 -15.66
CA ARG A 383 8.81 -9.16 -15.99
C ARG A 383 9.09 -9.26 -17.49
N VAL A 384 10.32 -9.60 -17.87
CA VAL A 384 10.63 -9.93 -19.27
C VAL A 384 9.91 -11.19 -19.69
N VAL A 385 9.18 -11.11 -20.81
CA VAL A 385 8.47 -12.23 -21.43
C VAL A 385 8.74 -12.28 -22.92
N PHE A 386 8.60 -13.48 -23.47
CA PHE A 386 8.84 -13.75 -24.89
C PHE A 386 7.60 -14.31 -25.55
N VAL A 387 7.38 -13.97 -26.81
CA VAL A 387 6.28 -14.52 -27.61
C VAL A 387 6.87 -15.08 -28.89
N SER A 388 6.48 -16.29 -29.25
CA SER A 388 6.87 -16.92 -30.51
C SER A 388 5.69 -17.43 -31.29
N GLY A 389 5.55 -17.02 -32.54
CA GLY A 389 4.35 -17.29 -33.34
C GLY A 389 4.58 -17.18 -34.82
N MET A 390 3.52 -17.47 -35.58
CA MET A 390 3.52 -17.45 -37.04
C MET A 390 2.69 -16.26 -37.53
N PRO A 391 3.31 -15.11 -37.89
CA PRO A 391 2.61 -13.98 -38.49
C PRO A 391 2.08 -14.35 -39.87
N ALA A 392 0.94 -13.77 -40.24
CA ALA A 392 0.34 -13.93 -41.56
C ALA A 392 1.27 -13.34 -42.64
N SER A 393 1.51 -14.11 -43.72
CA SER A 393 2.27 -13.60 -44.85
C SER A 393 1.48 -12.52 -45.61
N LYS A 394 2.19 -11.50 -46.12
CA LYS A 394 1.61 -10.47 -47.00
C LYS A 394 1.31 -11.01 -48.41
N GLU A 395 1.95 -12.11 -48.80
CA GLU A 395 1.73 -12.78 -50.08
C GLU A 395 1.12 -14.17 -49.83
N ALA A 396 0.03 -14.49 -50.54
CA ALA A 396 -0.73 -15.73 -50.33
C ALA A 396 0.05 -17.03 -50.62
N THR A 397 1.21 -16.93 -51.29
CA THR A 397 2.01 -18.08 -51.74
C THR A 397 3.28 -18.33 -50.92
N THR A 398 3.62 -17.46 -49.95
CA THR A 398 4.81 -17.62 -49.12
C THR A 398 4.46 -18.16 -47.75
N LYS A 399 5.18 -19.21 -47.34
CA LYS A 399 5.03 -19.84 -46.03
C LYS A 399 5.38 -18.82 -44.92
N PRO A 400 4.56 -18.70 -43.86
CA PRO A 400 4.82 -17.74 -42.80
C PRO A 400 6.10 -18.08 -42.02
N ASN A 401 6.96 -17.09 -41.83
CA ASN A 401 8.20 -17.22 -41.07
C ASN A 401 7.94 -17.00 -39.59
N ARG A 402 8.43 -17.90 -38.72
CA ARG A 402 8.31 -17.75 -37.26
C ARG A 402 8.88 -16.42 -36.79
N GLN A 403 8.08 -15.67 -36.04
CA GLN A 403 8.48 -14.47 -35.34
C GLN A 403 8.75 -14.79 -33.87
N PHE A 404 9.79 -14.18 -33.31
CA PHE A 404 10.14 -14.25 -31.91
C PHE A 404 10.38 -12.83 -31.40
N SER A 405 9.65 -12.41 -30.37
CA SER A 405 9.78 -11.07 -29.80
C SER A 405 9.93 -11.15 -28.29
N ALA A 406 10.70 -10.23 -27.72
CA ALA A 406 10.78 -10.00 -26.28
C ALA A 406 10.02 -8.71 -25.92
N GLY A 407 9.50 -8.67 -24.70
CA GLY A 407 8.72 -7.57 -24.17
C GLY A 407 8.61 -7.67 -22.66
N LEU A 408 7.84 -6.76 -22.08
CA LEU A 408 7.60 -6.70 -20.64
C LEU A 408 6.16 -7.08 -20.38
N LEU A 409 5.95 -8.12 -19.60
CA LEU A 409 4.71 -8.36 -18.89
C LEU A 409 4.58 -7.30 -17.82
N TYR A 410 3.40 -6.70 -17.72
CA TYR A 410 3.11 -5.74 -16.69
C TYR A 410 2.46 -6.40 -15.47
N GLY A 411 3.00 -6.11 -14.30
CA GLY A 411 2.43 -6.52 -13.03
C GLY A 411 1.03 -5.97 -12.82
N GLY A 412 0.08 -6.82 -12.41
CA GLY A 412 -1.31 -6.46 -12.17
C GLY A 412 -2.22 -6.52 -13.41
N GLY A 413 -1.72 -6.98 -14.56
CA GLY A 413 -2.49 -7.43 -15.73
C GLY A 413 -3.77 -6.63 -16.02
N ILE A 414 -4.89 -7.12 -15.48
CA ILE A 414 -6.26 -6.56 -15.53
C ILE A 414 -6.32 -5.06 -15.17
N ASP A 415 -5.61 -4.58 -14.15
CA ASP A 415 -5.66 -3.18 -13.72
C ASP A 415 -5.03 -2.23 -14.75
N ARG A 416 -4.07 -2.74 -15.53
CA ARG A 416 -3.41 -1.99 -16.59
C ARG A 416 -4.05 -2.18 -17.96
N ALA A 417 -4.88 -3.22 -18.12
CA ALA A 417 -5.63 -3.47 -19.33
C ALA A 417 -6.67 -2.35 -19.56
N LYS A 418 -6.61 -1.70 -20.74
CA LYS A 418 -7.57 -0.67 -21.13
C LYS A 418 -8.49 -1.11 -22.26
N ASP A 419 -8.35 -2.35 -22.72
CA ASP A 419 -9.19 -2.94 -23.76
C ASP A 419 -10.30 -3.80 -23.15
N SER A 420 -11.53 -3.64 -23.63
CA SER A 420 -12.67 -4.41 -23.15
C SER A 420 -12.52 -5.93 -23.35
N ARG A 421 -11.84 -6.34 -24.43
CA ARG A 421 -11.54 -7.76 -24.71
C ARG A 421 -10.73 -8.41 -23.60
N SER A 422 -9.88 -7.63 -22.91
CA SER A 422 -9.04 -8.12 -21.81
C SER A 422 -9.86 -8.79 -20.70
N PHE A 423 -11.14 -8.42 -20.60
CA PHE A 423 -11.99 -8.76 -19.47
C PHE A 423 -13.16 -9.68 -19.85
N ALA A 424 -13.36 -10.00 -21.13
CA ALA A 424 -14.47 -10.84 -21.60
C ALA A 424 -14.05 -12.29 -21.93
N PHE A 425 -12.76 -12.55 -22.11
CA PHE A 425 -12.23 -13.82 -22.63
C PHE A 425 -11.05 -14.39 -21.82
N GLY A 426 -10.90 -13.98 -20.56
CA GLY A 426 -9.82 -14.45 -19.67
C GLY A 426 -8.44 -13.89 -20.01
N TYR A 427 -8.38 -12.73 -20.67
CA TYR A 427 -7.15 -12.07 -21.13
C TYR A 427 -6.48 -11.26 -20.02
N GLU A 428 -5.96 -11.95 -19.02
CA GLU A 428 -5.42 -11.34 -17.81
C GLU A 428 -3.94 -10.93 -17.97
N LEU A 429 -3.21 -11.47 -18.95
CA LEU A 429 -1.83 -11.07 -19.23
C LEU A 429 -1.79 -9.86 -20.16
N VAL A 430 -1.08 -8.80 -19.75
CA VAL A 430 -0.82 -7.60 -20.56
C VAL A 430 0.68 -7.41 -20.72
N TYR A 431 1.18 -7.38 -21.95
CA TYR A 431 2.62 -7.32 -22.21
C TYR A 431 3.00 -6.51 -23.46
N THR A 432 4.26 -6.08 -23.53
CA THR A 432 4.74 -5.14 -24.55
C THR A 432 5.35 -5.80 -25.80
N ASN A 433 5.27 -7.12 -25.96
CA ASN A 433 5.80 -7.81 -27.15
C ASN A 433 5.06 -7.37 -28.41
N SER A 434 5.77 -7.02 -29.49
CA SER A 434 5.12 -6.79 -30.79
C SER A 434 4.63 -8.13 -31.34
N THR A 435 3.37 -8.17 -31.76
CA THR A 435 2.71 -9.36 -32.31
C THR A 435 1.92 -8.96 -33.54
N ASP A 436 1.97 -9.77 -34.59
CA ASP A 436 1.28 -9.51 -35.85
C ASP A 436 0.05 -10.42 -36.02
N LYS A 437 -0.85 -10.07 -36.96
CA LYS A 437 -2.00 -10.90 -37.33
C LYS A 437 -1.53 -12.33 -37.66
N GLY A 438 -2.26 -13.35 -37.21
CA GLY A 438 -1.90 -14.76 -37.40
C GLY A 438 -1.11 -15.38 -36.24
N MET A 439 -0.56 -14.57 -35.33
CA MET A 439 0.15 -15.08 -34.16
C MET A 439 -0.78 -15.56 -33.02
N SER A 440 -2.09 -15.41 -33.13
CA SER A 440 -3.02 -15.89 -32.08
C SER A 440 -2.82 -17.37 -31.78
N GLY A 441 -2.76 -17.71 -30.50
CA GLY A 441 -2.42 -19.03 -29.98
C GLY A 441 -0.92 -19.27 -29.69
N SER A 442 -0.07 -18.26 -29.89
CA SER A 442 1.36 -18.33 -29.58
C SER A 442 1.64 -18.52 -28.09
N PRO A 443 2.67 -19.29 -27.69
CA PRO A 443 3.12 -19.32 -26.31
C PRO A 443 3.70 -17.97 -25.87
N VAL A 444 3.28 -17.51 -24.69
CA VAL A 444 3.94 -16.46 -23.90
C VAL A 444 4.84 -17.15 -22.89
N LEU A 445 6.12 -16.79 -22.87
CA LEU A 445 7.19 -17.53 -22.19
C LEU A 445 7.90 -16.65 -21.15
N ASP A 446 8.26 -17.26 -20.02
CA ASP A 446 9.16 -16.63 -19.02
C ASP A 446 10.63 -16.70 -19.43
N SER A 447 11.52 -16.14 -18.59
CA SER A 447 12.98 -16.12 -18.80
C SER A 447 13.66 -17.50 -18.83
N LEU A 448 12.94 -18.57 -18.48
CA LEU A 448 13.41 -19.95 -18.56
C LEU A 448 12.76 -20.74 -19.71
N GLY A 449 11.94 -20.08 -20.54
CA GLY A 449 11.25 -20.70 -21.67
C GLY A 449 10.05 -21.56 -21.25
N ARG A 450 9.47 -21.30 -20.08
CA ARG A 450 8.24 -21.98 -19.62
C ARG A 450 7.02 -21.18 -20.06
N VAL A 451 5.98 -21.86 -20.50
CA VAL A 451 4.73 -21.25 -20.96
C VAL A 451 3.98 -20.70 -19.76
N ILE A 452 3.85 -19.38 -19.71
CA ILE A 452 3.08 -18.65 -18.70
C ILE A 452 1.69 -18.24 -19.20
N GLY A 453 1.46 -18.29 -20.51
CA GLY A 453 0.15 -18.03 -21.10
C GLY A 453 0.13 -18.20 -22.60
N ILE A 454 -1.03 -17.92 -23.19
CA ILE A 454 -1.29 -18.03 -24.63
C ILE A 454 -1.68 -16.66 -25.14
N HIS A 455 -0.95 -16.16 -26.14
CA HIS A 455 -1.27 -14.91 -26.83
C HIS A 455 -2.58 -15.05 -27.59
N THR A 456 -3.46 -14.08 -27.48
CA THR A 456 -4.80 -14.15 -28.09
C THR A 456 -5.15 -12.89 -28.89
N ALA A 457 -4.82 -11.71 -28.36
CA ALA A 457 -5.24 -10.44 -28.93
C ALA A 457 -4.21 -9.32 -28.70
N ALA A 458 -4.44 -8.21 -29.38
CA ALA A 458 -3.78 -6.93 -29.18
C ALA A 458 -4.75 -5.96 -28.49
N GLU A 459 -4.30 -5.16 -27.54
CA GLU A 459 -5.04 -4.01 -27.01
C GLU A 459 -5.09 -2.88 -28.05
N GLY A 460 -6.26 -2.25 -28.16
CA GLY A 460 -6.55 -1.22 -29.14
C GLY A 460 -6.96 -1.81 -30.49
N GLU A 461 -7.63 -0.99 -31.29
CA GLU A 461 -7.88 -1.35 -32.68
C GLU A 461 -6.62 -1.09 -33.51
N PRO A 462 -6.27 -2.01 -34.43
CA PRO A 462 -5.21 -1.74 -35.37
C PRO A 462 -5.52 -0.47 -36.16
N THR A 463 -4.60 0.50 -36.12
CA THR A 463 -4.84 1.77 -36.77
C THR A 463 -4.35 1.73 -38.21
N LEU A 464 -5.25 1.90 -39.16
CA LEU A 464 -4.88 2.12 -40.56
C LEU A 464 -4.42 3.55 -40.77
N ILE A 465 -3.22 3.70 -41.32
CA ILE A 465 -2.62 4.99 -41.65
C ILE A 465 -2.51 5.09 -43.16
N LYS A 466 -3.31 5.99 -43.74
CA LYS A 466 -3.21 6.38 -45.14
C LYS A 466 -2.02 7.31 -45.34
N GLN A 467 -1.04 6.85 -46.11
CA GLN A 467 0.08 7.66 -46.56
C GLN A 467 -0.37 8.70 -47.59
N LYS A 468 0.49 9.70 -47.83
CA LYS A 468 0.35 10.63 -48.97
C LYS A 468 0.37 9.91 -50.33
N THR A 469 0.98 8.73 -50.39
CA THR A 469 1.06 7.87 -51.59
C THR A 469 -0.23 7.08 -51.86
N GLY A 470 -1.19 7.09 -50.94
CA GLY A 470 -2.42 6.30 -51.01
C GLY A 470 -2.30 4.88 -50.42
N GLU A 471 -1.10 4.45 -50.03
CA GLU A 471 -0.88 3.16 -49.37
C GLU A 471 -1.38 3.20 -47.91
N GLU A 472 -2.09 2.14 -47.49
CA GLU A 472 -2.54 1.95 -46.11
C GLU A 472 -1.56 1.06 -45.35
N ARG A 473 -1.02 1.57 -44.23
CA ARG A 473 -0.21 0.78 -43.30
C ARG A 473 -0.90 0.67 -41.95
N GLU A 474 -0.99 -0.54 -41.44
CA GLU A 474 -1.57 -0.87 -40.14
C GLU A 474 -0.52 -0.75 -39.03
N ILE A 475 -0.87 -0.12 -37.91
CA ILE A 475 -0.03 -0.07 -36.71
C ILE A 475 -0.85 -0.35 -35.45
N GLN A 476 -0.33 -1.19 -34.58
CA GLN A 476 -0.91 -1.47 -33.26
C GLN A 476 -0.38 -0.46 -32.22
N LEU A 477 -1.27 0.39 -31.69
CA LEU A 477 -0.97 1.39 -30.65
C LEU A 477 -1.57 0.96 -29.31
N GLY A 478 -1.05 -0.12 -28.71
CA GLY A 478 -1.57 -0.73 -27.48
C GLY A 478 -0.83 -2.01 -27.15
N TYR A 479 -0.98 -2.54 -25.95
CA TYR A 479 -0.24 -3.74 -25.52
C TYR A 479 -0.73 -5.03 -26.20
N SER A 480 -0.11 -6.14 -25.91
CA SER A 480 -0.56 -7.47 -26.34
C SER A 480 -1.18 -8.19 -25.15
N LEU A 481 -2.17 -9.02 -25.43
CA LEU A 481 -3.03 -9.69 -24.46
C LEU A 481 -2.87 -11.20 -24.58
N GLY A 482 -3.00 -11.89 -23.44
CA GLY A 482 -3.00 -13.35 -23.40
C GLY A 482 -3.76 -13.93 -22.21
N VAL A 483 -4.15 -15.19 -22.34
CA VAL A 483 -4.77 -15.96 -21.27
C VAL A 483 -3.68 -16.63 -20.42
N PRO A 484 -3.67 -16.48 -19.08
CA PRO A 484 -2.70 -17.17 -18.23
C PRO A 484 -2.79 -18.69 -18.33
N ILE A 485 -1.64 -19.35 -18.26
CA ILE A 485 -1.60 -20.82 -18.29
C ILE A 485 -2.23 -21.44 -17.03
N ARG A 486 -2.26 -20.70 -15.91
CA ARG A 486 -2.93 -21.16 -14.68
C ARG A 486 -4.44 -21.24 -14.83
N SER A 487 -5.04 -20.31 -15.58
CA SER A 487 -6.46 -20.38 -15.91
C SER A 487 -6.76 -21.67 -16.69
N PHE A 488 -5.91 -22.03 -17.66
CA PHE A 488 -5.99 -23.32 -18.35
C PHE A 488 -5.84 -24.52 -17.40
N LEU A 489 -4.81 -24.52 -16.54
CA LEU A 489 -4.57 -25.62 -15.60
C LEU A 489 -5.74 -25.81 -14.62
N ALA A 490 -6.34 -24.73 -14.14
CA ALA A 490 -7.53 -24.75 -13.27
C ALA A 490 -8.74 -25.36 -13.99
N LEU A 491 -9.01 -24.95 -15.24
CA LEU A 491 -10.10 -25.48 -16.06
C LEU A 491 -9.96 -26.99 -16.28
N VAL A 492 -8.75 -27.45 -16.64
CA VAL A 492 -8.49 -28.88 -16.87
C VAL A 492 -8.57 -29.71 -15.58
N GLN A 493 -8.20 -29.13 -14.44
CA GLN A 493 -8.36 -29.74 -13.12
C GLN A 493 -9.83 -29.86 -12.72
N GLN A 494 -10.65 -28.83 -12.97
CA GLN A 494 -12.08 -28.83 -12.68
C GLN A 494 -12.83 -29.94 -13.45
N GLU A 495 -12.42 -30.20 -14.68
CA GLU A 495 -12.95 -31.30 -15.51
C GLU A 495 -12.48 -32.70 -15.07
N LYS A 496 -11.62 -32.81 -14.06
CA LYS A 496 -10.99 -34.06 -13.62
C LYS A 496 -10.27 -34.80 -14.76
N SER A 497 -9.69 -34.04 -15.70
CA SER A 497 -8.91 -34.61 -16.79
C SER A 497 -7.71 -35.40 -16.27
N GLN A 498 -7.40 -36.53 -16.93
CA GLN A 498 -6.26 -37.39 -16.57
C GLN A 498 -4.95 -37.00 -17.28
N ILE A 499 -5.00 -35.99 -18.16
CA ILE A 499 -3.84 -35.56 -18.96
C ILE A 499 -2.73 -35.05 -18.03
N LYS A 500 -1.52 -35.60 -18.20
CA LYS A 500 -0.34 -35.20 -17.43
C LYS A 500 0.43 -34.08 -18.13
N PHE A 501 0.54 -32.93 -17.46
CA PHE A 501 1.32 -31.79 -17.93
C PHE A 501 2.66 -31.69 -17.22
N LYS A 502 3.72 -31.33 -17.96
CA LYS A 502 5.02 -30.98 -17.38
C LYS A 502 4.91 -29.58 -16.77
N LYS A 503 4.93 -29.46 -15.45
CA LYS A 503 4.71 -28.18 -14.75
C LYS A 503 5.79 -27.84 -13.72
N HIS A 504 5.98 -26.55 -13.46
CA HIS A 504 6.83 -26.02 -12.39
C HIS A 504 6.10 -24.95 -11.60
N THR A 505 6.32 -24.92 -10.28
CA THR A 505 5.60 -24.03 -9.34
C THR A 505 6.47 -22.89 -8.80
N THR A 506 7.70 -22.73 -9.29
CA THR A 506 8.63 -21.70 -8.83
C THR A 506 8.78 -20.60 -9.87
N VAL A 507 8.53 -19.35 -9.46
CA VAL A 507 8.75 -18.15 -10.27
C VAL A 507 10.26 -18.04 -10.60
N PRO A 508 10.66 -17.66 -11.83
CA PRO A 508 12.08 -17.45 -12.13
C PRO A 508 12.67 -16.30 -11.32
N PRO A 509 13.98 -16.34 -11.03
CA PRO A 509 14.72 -15.16 -10.57
C PRO A 509 14.52 -13.99 -11.53
N ARG A 510 14.45 -12.77 -10.99
CA ARG A 510 14.35 -11.57 -11.81
C ARG A 510 15.65 -11.36 -12.60
N LEU A 511 15.49 -10.90 -13.84
CA LEU A 511 16.58 -10.30 -14.58
C LEU A 511 16.87 -8.93 -13.98
N THR A 512 18.12 -8.50 -13.97
CA THR A 512 18.50 -7.16 -13.53
C THR A 512 18.00 -6.11 -14.53
N ASP A 513 17.80 -4.86 -14.11
CA ASP A 513 17.35 -3.78 -15.01
C ASP A 513 18.26 -3.63 -16.25
N PRO A 514 19.60 -3.74 -16.16
CA PRO A 514 20.46 -3.76 -17.35
C PRO A 514 20.23 -4.96 -18.27
N GLN A 515 20.01 -6.16 -17.72
CA GLN A 515 19.71 -7.36 -18.53
C GLN A 515 18.37 -7.21 -19.24
N GLN A 516 17.37 -6.69 -18.52
CA GLN A 516 16.08 -6.37 -19.07
C GLN A 516 16.20 -5.33 -20.18
N ASP A 517 16.82 -4.16 -19.95
CA ASP A 517 16.96 -3.12 -20.98
C ASP A 517 17.74 -3.63 -22.20
N ALA A 518 18.79 -4.45 -22.00
CA ALA A 518 19.52 -5.06 -23.09
C ALA A 518 18.66 -6.02 -23.93
N ILE A 519 17.86 -6.90 -23.29
CA ILE A 519 16.96 -7.82 -23.99
C ILE A 519 15.86 -7.05 -24.73
N ILE A 520 15.23 -6.08 -24.08
CA ILE A 520 14.12 -5.31 -24.66
C ILE A 520 14.61 -4.44 -25.82
N THR A 521 15.74 -3.75 -25.65
CA THR A 521 16.31 -2.87 -26.68
C THR A 521 16.78 -3.66 -27.90
N SER A 522 17.43 -4.80 -27.69
CA SER A 522 17.88 -5.67 -28.80
C SER A 522 16.69 -6.30 -29.52
N ALA A 523 15.68 -6.79 -28.78
CA ALA A 523 14.52 -7.45 -29.38
C ALA A 523 13.61 -6.51 -30.18
N LEU A 524 13.50 -5.24 -29.78
CA LEU A 524 12.65 -4.27 -30.47
C LEU A 524 13.35 -3.57 -31.64
N ASN A 525 14.64 -3.87 -31.88
CA ASN A 525 15.48 -3.26 -32.92
C ASN A 525 15.20 -1.76 -33.08
N VAL A 526 15.44 -1.02 -31.99
CA VAL A 526 15.03 0.37 -31.82
C VAL A 526 16.00 1.32 -32.55
N ALA A 527 16.21 1.08 -33.84
CA ALA A 527 16.98 1.95 -34.71
C ALA A 527 16.18 3.20 -35.05
N SER A 528 16.80 4.38 -34.90
CA SER A 528 16.18 5.66 -35.23
C SER A 528 15.93 5.78 -36.74
N PRO A 529 14.79 6.34 -37.18
CA PRO A 529 14.53 6.68 -38.59
C PRO A 529 15.47 7.74 -39.19
N GLY A 530 16.37 8.33 -38.39
CA GLY A 530 17.36 9.30 -38.85
C GLY A 530 16.71 10.57 -39.40
N ASN A 531 16.85 10.84 -40.69
CA ASN A 531 16.26 12.00 -41.36
C ASN A 531 14.98 11.66 -42.15
N SER A 532 14.31 10.55 -41.82
CA SER A 532 13.10 10.13 -42.51
C SER A 532 12.03 11.22 -42.49
N ARG A 533 11.39 11.42 -43.65
CA ARG A 533 10.25 12.32 -43.83
C ARG A 533 8.92 11.57 -43.86
N ASP A 534 8.91 10.29 -43.47
CA ASP A 534 7.73 9.46 -43.35
C ASP A 534 7.20 9.51 -41.91
N GLU A 535 6.00 10.07 -41.72
CA GLU A 535 5.40 10.17 -40.39
C GLU A 535 5.17 8.81 -39.72
N PHE A 536 4.97 7.75 -40.51
CA PHE A 536 4.71 6.40 -40.00
C PHE A 536 5.96 5.76 -39.42
N GLU A 537 7.14 6.00 -40.01
CA GLU A 537 8.40 5.46 -39.48
C GLU A 537 8.69 6.04 -38.10
N TRP A 538 8.48 7.34 -37.92
CA TRP A 538 8.59 8.01 -36.62
C TRP A 538 7.53 7.55 -35.62
N LEU A 539 6.27 7.38 -36.04
CA LEU A 539 5.22 6.84 -35.19
C LEU A 539 5.53 5.40 -34.75
N SER A 540 5.98 4.55 -35.67
CA SER A 540 6.37 3.16 -35.41
C SER A 540 7.57 3.08 -34.46
N TYR A 541 8.59 3.91 -34.70
CA TYR A 541 9.75 4.04 -33.82
C TYR A 541 9.36 4.51 -32.41
N GLY A 542 8.53 5.56 -32.30
CA GLY A 542 8.00 6.04 -31.04
C GLY A 542 7.18 4.97 -30.31
N ASN A 543 6.39 4.18 -31.04
CA ASN A 543 5.62 3.07 -30.45
C ASN A 543 6.54 1.96 -29.89
N LYS A 544 7.63 1.62 -30.59
CA LYS A 544 8.65 0.67 -30.07
C LYS A 544 9.31 1.20 -28.79
N LEU A 545 9.64 2.49 -28.74
CA LEU A 545 10.18 3.15 -27.56
C LEU A 545 9.18 3.15 -26.39
N LEU A 546 7.91 3.45 -26.66
CA LEU A 546 6.82 3.39 -25.68
C LEU A 546 6.70 1.99 -25.07
N ARG A 547 6.72 0.95 -25.91
CA ARG A 547 6.72 -0.47 -25.48
C ARG A 547 7.97 -0.89 -24.71
N SER A 548 9.09 -0.18 -24.90
CA SER A 548 10.35 -0.34 -24.16
C SER A 548 10.40 0.48 -22.87
N GLN A 549 9.32 1.15 -22.49
CA GLN A 549 9.27 2.12 -21.37
C GLN A 549 10.22 3.32 -21.52
N LYS A 550 10.73 3.60 -22.74
CA LYS A 550 11.59 4.75 -23.04
C LYS A 550 10.72 5.97 -23.34
N TYR A 551 9.92 6.38 -22.36
CA TYR A 551 8.80 7.29 -22.57
C TYR A 551 9.22 8.67 -23.07
N GLU A 552 10.33 9.22 -22.59
CA GLU A 552 10.83 10.54 -23.04
C GLU A 552 11.21 10.49 -24.52
N LYS A 553 12.02 9.50 -24.92
CA LYS A 553 12.41 9.30 -26.33
C LYS A 553 11.19 9.01 -27.21
N ALA A 554 10.19 8.29 -26.68
CA ALA A 554 8.94 8.04 -27.39
C ALA A 554 8.20 9.35 -27.69
N VAL A 555 8.11 10.26 -26.69
CA VAL A 555 7.53 11.60 -26.88
C VAL A 555 8.24 12.37 -27.98
N ASP A 556 9.59 12.36 -28.00
CA ASP A 556 10.38 13.03 -29.03
C ASP A 556 10.12 12.45 -30.43
N ALA A 557 10.05 11.13 -30.55
CA ALA A 557 9.75 10.44 -31.80
C ALA A 557 8.32 10.76 -32.30
N PHE A 558 7.34 10.81 -31.41
CA PHE A 558 5.98 11.21 -31.78
C PHE A 558 5.91 12.69 -32.19
N GLU A 559 6.74 13.55 -31.59
CA GLU A 559 6.84 14.94 -31.98
C GLU A 559 7.39 15.11 -33.40
N GLN A 560 8.37 14.28 -33.81
CA GLN A 560 8.82 14.23 -35.21
C GLN A 560 7.69 13.81 -36.17
N ALA A 561 6.91 12.78 -35.81
CA ALA A 561 5.76 12.37 -36.61
C ALA A 561 4.72 13.50 -36.76
N ILE A 562 4.47 14.24 -35.68
CA ILE A 562 3.54 15.40 -35.65
C ILE A 562 4.10 16.56 -36.50
N GLN A 563 5.40 16.84 -36.46
CA GLN A 563 6.01 17.89 -37.28
C GLN A 563 5.85 17.60 -38.79
N ILE A 564 5.96 16.33 -39.19
CA ILE A 564 5.73 15.90 -40.58
C ILE A 564 4.24 15.98 -40.96
N LYS A 565 3.35 15.57 -40.04
CA LYS A 565 1.89 15.57 -40.24
C LYS A 565 1.13 16.06 -39.00
N PRO A 566 0.86 17.37 -38.89
CA PRO A 566 0.28 17.97 -37.67
C PRO A 566 -1.11 17.46 -37.29
N ASN A 567 -1.90 16.97 -38.24
CA ASN A 567 -3.25 16.44 -38.02
C ASN A 567 -3.29 14.92 -37.81
N LEU A 568 -2.14 14.26 -37.61
CA LEU A 568 -2.08 12.82 -37.33
C LEU A 568 -2.56 12.51 -35.90
N SER A 569 -3.86 12.29 -35.75
CA SER A 569 -4.51 12.01 -34.45
C SER A 569 -3.83 10.90 -33.63
N GLN A 570 -3.30 9.89 -34.32
CA GLN A 570 -2.59 8.73 -33.78
C GLN A 570 -1.30 9.10 -33.05
N ALA A 571 -0.52 10.03 -33.61
CA ALA A 571 0.72 10.48 -33.00
C ALA A 571 0.45 11.34 -31.76
N TRP A 572 -0.59 12.19 -31.82
CA TRP A 572 -1.07 12.94 -30.65
C TRP A 572 -1.54 12.01 -29.53
N TYR A 573 -2.32 10.98 -29.87
CA TYR A 573 -2.76 9.96 -28.93
C TYR A 573 -1.58 9.21 -28.30
N ALA A 574 -0.64 8.73 -29.12
CA ALA A 574 0.53 7.98 -28.64
C ALA A 574 1.46 8.84 -27.76
N ARG A 575 1.65 10.12 -28.13
CA ARG A 575 2.37 11.11 -27.30
C ARG A 575 1.67 11.33 -25.96
N GLY A 576 0.35 11.51 -25.98
CA GLY A 576 -0.46 11.65 -24.76
C GLY A 576 -0.32 10.45 -23.82
N ARG A 577 -0.34 9.21 -24.36
CA ARG A 577 -0.10 8.00 -23.56
C ARG A 577 1.28 7.97 -22.94
N ALA A 578 2.32 8.28 -23.72
CA ALA A 578 3.69 8.34 -23.22
C ALA A 578 3.85 9.38 -22.09
N GLN A 579 3.19 10.53 -22.22
CA GLN A 579 3.16 11.58 -21.18
C GLN A 579 2.37 11.16 -19.94
N ARG A 580 1.22 10.49 -20.11
CA ARG A 580 0.43 9.97 -18.97
C ARG A 580 1.19 8.91 -18.18
N LEU A 581 1.94 8.03 -18.85
CA LEU A 581 2.81 7.04 -18.20
C LEU A 581 3.99 7.70 -17.44
N GLN A 582 4.41 8.90 -17.85
CA GLN A 582 5.34 9.76 -17.09
C GLN A 582 4.65 10.57 -15.98
N GLN A 583 3.35 10.38 -15.74
CA GLN A 583 2.52 11.19 -14.82
C GLN A 583 2.48 12.69 -15.17
N LYS A 584 2.85 13.06 -16.41
CA LYS A 584 2.74 14.41 -16.98
C LYS A 584 1.32 14.66 -17.47
N TYR A 585 0.37 14.66 -16.54
CA TYR A 585 -1.07 14.67 -16.84
C TYR A 585 -1.53 15.94 -17.59
N LYS A 586 -0.92 17.10 -17.32
CA LYS A 586 -1.28 18.37 -17.98
C LYS A 586 -0.89 18.36 -19.45
N GLU A 587 0.28 17.82 -19.77
CA GLU A 587 0.80 17.68 -21.12
C GLU A 587 0.03 16.59 -21.87
N ALA A 588 -0.24 15.47 -21.21
CA ALA A 588 -1.07 14.39 -21.75
C ALA A 588 -2.46 14.89 -22.14
N LEU A 589 -3.09 15.70 -21.29
CA LEU A 589 -4.38 16.34 -21.56
C LEU A 589 -4.36 17.15 -22.86
N GLN A 590 -3.31 17.95 -23.09
CA GLN A 590 -3.18 18.74 -24.33
C GLN A 590 -3.07 17.83 -25.55
N SER A 591 -2.26 16.77 -25.46
CA SER A 591 -2.08 15.80 -26.52
C SER A 591 -3.38 15.05 -26.85
N PHE A 592 -4.14 14.61 -25.83
CA PHE A 592 -5.42 13.93 -26.04
C PHE A 592 -6.51 14.86 -26.58
N ASN A 593 -6.56 16.12 -26.16
CA ASN A 593 -7.45 17.12 -26.75
C ASN A 593 -7.15 17.33 -28.25
N LYS A 594 -5.88 17.36 -28.65
CA LYS A 594 -5.51 17.41 -30.07
C LYS A 594 -5.92 16.13 -30.82
N ALA A 595 -5.68 14.97 -30.23
CA ALA A 595 -6.07 13.69 -30.85
C ALA A 595 -7.58 13.61 -31.12
N THR A 596 -8.41 13.96 -30.13
CA THR A 596 -9.88 13.97 -30.24
C THR A 596 -10.40 15.09 -31.14
N THR A 597 -9.71 16.23 -31.23
CA THR A 597 -10.05 17.31 -32.19
C THR A 597 -9.81 16.87 -33.63
N TYR A 598 -8.68 16.23 -33.92
CA TYR A 598 -8.35 15.79 -35.28
C TYR A 598 -9.13 14.53 -35.70
N ASN A 599 -9.51 13.68 -34.75
CA ASN A 599 -10.36 12.53 -34.99
C ASN A 599 -11.42 12.36 -33.88
N PRO A 600 -12.60 13.00 -34.02
CA PRO A 600 -13.66 12.97 -33.02
C PRO A 600 -14.32 11.61 -32.79
N THR A 601 -14.12 10.64 -33.68
CA THR A 601 -14.67 9.27 -33.56
C THR A 601 -13.66 8.27 -33.00
N TYR A 602 -12.42 8.71 -32.71
CA TYR A 602 -11.39 7.83 -32.14
C TYR A 602 -11.59 7.64 -30.64
N ASP A 603 -12.43 6.68 -30.27
CA ASP A 603 -12.83 6.40 -28.90
C ASP A 603 -11.66 6.12 -27.92
N PRO A 604 -10.52 5.50 -28.31
CA PRO A 604 -9.42 5.28 -27.36
C PRO A 604 -8.83 6.59 -26.85
N ALA A 605 -8.81 7.66 -27.66
CA ALA A 605 -8.32 8.97 -27.23
C ALA A 605 -9.31 9.65 -26.26
N TRP A 606 -10.62 9.51 -26.47
CA TRP A 606 -11.63 10.01 -25.54
C TRP A 606 -11.59 9.30 -24.19
N ARG A 607 -11.34 7.98 -24.20
CA ARG A 607 -11.19 7.17 -22.99
C ARG A 607 -9.99 7.64 -22.15
N GLU A 608 -8.82 7.75 -22.77
CA GLU A 608 -7.60 8.24 -22.10
C GLU A 608 -7.72 9.71 -21.66
N LEU A 609 -8.48 10.52 -22.41
CA LEU A 609 -8.82 11.89 -22.00
C LEU A 609 -9.65 11.90 -20.71
N GLY A 610 -10.69 11.08 -20.63
CA GLY A 610 -11.51 10.91 -19.42
C GLY A 610 -10.68 10.51 -18.21
N ASP A 611 -9.83 9.48 -18.35
CA ASP A 611 -8.92 9.03 -17.29
C ASP A 611 -7.93 10.12 -16.85
N THR A 612 -7.39 10.88 -17.81
CA THR A 612 -6.43 11.97 -17.54
C THR A 612 -7.11 13.14 -16.83
N LEU A 613 -8.35 13.47 -17.19
CA LEU A 613 -9.15 14.50 -16.52
C LEU A 613 -9.52 14.07 -15.10
N PHE A 614 -9.84 12.79 -14.89
CA PHE A 614 -10.06 12.24 -13.56
C PHE A 614 -8.82 12.38 -12.68
N ALA A 615 -7.63 12.02 -13.18
CA ALA A 615 -6.36 12.17 -12.45
C ALA A 615 -6.00 13.64 -12.13
N LEU A 616 -6.58 14.60 -12.86
CA LEU A 616 -6.46 16.04 -12.63
C LEU A 616 -7.59 16.61 -11.75
N ASN A 617 -8.46 15.75 -11.19
CA ASN A 617 -9.66 16.11 -10.42
C ASN A 617 -10.67 16.97 -11.20
N ARG A 618 -10.66 16.90 -12.53
CA ARG A 618 -11.59 17.63 -13.43
C ARG A 618 -12.78 16.74 -13.77
N TYR A 619 -13.53 16.34 -12.74
CA TYR A 619 -14.52 15.26 -12.84
C TYR A 619 -15.67 15.56 -13.81
N GLU A 620 -16.16 16.80 -13.88
CA GLU A 620 -17.22 17.17 -14.83
C GLU A 620 -16.80 17.00 -16.31
N GLU A 621 -15.56 17.35 -16.64
CA GLU A 621 -15.03 17.16 -17.99
C GLU A 621 -14.71 15.69 -18.27
N ALA A 622 -14.22 14.95 -17.25
CA ALA A 622 -14.03 13.52 -17.34
C ALA A 622 -15.34 12.79 -17.67
N ARG A 623 -16.45 13.20 -17.04
CA ARG A 623 -17.80 12.69 -17.32
C ARG A 623 -18.15 12.84 -18.79
N GLN A 624 -17.99 14.04 -19.34
CA GLN A 624 -18.32 14.35 -20.73
C GLN A 624 -17.48 13.53 -21.72
N ALA A 625 -16.17 13.37 -21.45
CA ALA A 625 -15.30 12.55 -22.29
C ALA A 625 -15.71 11.07 -22.30
N LEU A 626 -16.13 10.52 -21.15
CA LEU A 626 -16.58 9.13 -21.05
C LEU A 626 -17.97 8.91 -21.64
N GLU A 627 -18.90 9.85 -21.46
CA GLU A 627 -20.20 9.86 -22.15
C GLU A 627 -20.02 9.90 -23.67
N LYS A 628 -18.99 10.61 -24.16
CA LYS A 628 -18.63 10.60 -25.58
C LYS A 628 -18.19 9.21 -26.04
N VAL A 629 -17.36 8.49 -25.26
CA VAL A 629 -16.99 7.09 -25.57
C VAL A 629 -18.24 6.21 -25.66
N ILE A 630 -19.15 6.30 -24.68
CA ILE A 630 -20.40 5.52 -24.65
C ILE A 630 -21.28 5.85 -25.87
N SER A 631 -21.32 7.11 -26.32
CA SER A 631 -22.07 7.48 -27.53
C SER A 631 -21.49 6.86 -28.82
N LEU A 632 -20.18 6.59 -28.85
CA LEU A 632 -19.48 5.96 -29.98
C LEU A 632 -19.56 4.42 -29.89
N LYS A 633 -19.47 3.87 -28.67
CA LYS A 633 -19.48 2.44 -28.36
C LYS A 633 -20.37 2.18 -27.13
N PRO A 634 -21.68 1.94 -27.32
CA PRO A 634 -22.64 1.74 -26.22
C PRO A 634 -22.44 0.47 -25.38
N ASP A 635 -21.58 -0.45 -25.80
CA ASP A 635 -21.21 -1.69 -25.12
C ASP A 635 -19.79 -1.65 -24.53
N GLU A 636 -19.16 -0.46 -24.45
CA GLU A 636 -17.82 -0.31 -23.89
C GLU A 636 -17.87 -0.21 -22.35
N PHE A 637 -17.75 -1.36 -21.69
CA PHE A 637 -17.87 -1.42 -20.22
C PHE A 637 -16.81 -0.56 -19.48
N ILE A 638 -15.61 -0.34 -20.05
CA ILE A 638 -14.55 0.45 -19.41
C ILE A 638 -14.98 1.91 -19.27
N ALA A 639 -15.71 2.43 -20.27
CA ALA A 639 -16.27 3.77 -20.21
C ALA A 639 -17.35 3.87 -19.13
N TYR A 640 -18.23 2.87 -19.01
CA TYR A 640 -19.21 2.81 -17.92
C TYR A 640 -18.57 2.67 -16.53
N ARG A 641 -17.50 1.87 -16.40
CA ARG A 641 -16.73 1.76 -15.14
C ARG A 641 -16.11 3.10 -14.75
N GLY A 642 -15.43 3.76 -15.69
CA GLY A 642 -14.87 5.09 -15.48
C GLY A 642 -15.94 6.11 -15.12
N LEU A 643 -17.10 6.04 -15.80
CA LEU A 643 -18.23 6.93 -15.56
C LEU A 643 -18.84 6.71 -14.17
N CYS A 644 -18.95 5.45 -13.72
CA CYS A 644 -19.38 5.13 -12.36
C CYS A 644 -18.46 5.80 -11.32
N ASN A 645 -17.14 5.67 -11.48
CA ASN A 645 -16.17 6.27 -10.58
C ASN A 645 -16.24 7.80 -10.57
N VAL A 646 -16.26 8.43 -11.75
CA VAL A 646 -16.39 9.89 -11.93
C VAL A 646 -17.67 10.43 -11.28
N LEU A 647 -18.80 9.77 -11.51
CA LEU A 647 -20.08 10.18 -10.93
C LEU A 647 -20.11 9.99 -9.41
N GLY A 648 -19.40 8.99 -8.89
CA GLY A 648 -19.17 8.79 -7.46
C GLY A 648 -18.43 9.96 -6.82
N GLU A 649 -17.32 10.39 -7.42
CA GLU A 649 -16.55 11.57 -6.97
C GLU A 649 -17.37 12.87 -7.06
N LEU A 650 -18.25 12.99 -8.05
CA LEU A 650 -19.20 14.10 -8.17
C LEU A 650 -20.35 14.03 -7.14
N GLY A 651 -20.45 12.97 -6.35
CA GLY A 651 -21.56 12.75 -5.41
C GLY A 651 -22.89 12.44 -6.09
N ASN A 652 -22.92 12.21 -7.40
CA ASN A 652 -24.12 11.84 -8.14
C ASN A 652 -24.35 10.33 -8.05
N TYR A 653 -24.56 9.85 -6.83
CA TYR A 653 -24.61 8.43 -6.54
C TYR A 653 -25.68 7.66 -7.33
N PRO A 654 -26.91 8.17 -7.56
CA PRO A 654 -27.90 7.45 -8.36
C PRO A 654 -27.43 7.16 -9.79
N LYS A 655 -26.81 8.14 -10.47
CA LYS A 655 -26.26 7.92 -11.81
C LYS A 655 -24.99 7.06 -11.78
N ALA A 656 -24.19 7.17 -10.72
CA ALA A 656 -23.01 6.32 -10.52
C ALA A 656 -23.43 4.85 -10.46
N ILE A 657 -24.44 4.51 -9.64
CA ILE A 657 -25.00 3.15 -9.55
C ILE A 657 -25.50 2.67 -10.93
N GLN A 658 -26.22 3.50 -11.68
CA GLN A 658 -26.68 3.14 -13.03
C GLN A 658 -25.51 2.83 -13.99
N ALA A 659 -24.44 3.63 -13.96
CA ALA A 659 -23.25 3.38 -14.77
C ALA A 659 -22.54 2.09 -14.34
N CYS A 660 -22.45 1.84 -13.03
CA CYS A 660 -21.93 0.58 -12.50
C CYS A 660 -22.80 -0.62 -12.91
N ASP A 661 -24.12 -0.50 -12.89
CA ASP A 661 -25.05 -1.55 -13.33
C ASP A 661 -24.87 -1.88 -14.80
N GLN A 662 -24.66 -0.88 -15.66
CA GLN A 662 -24.33 -1.12 -17.08
C GLN A 662 -22.96 -1.80 -17.21
N ALA A 663 -21.94 -1.37 -16.47
CA ALA A 663 -20.64 -2.01 -16.49
C ALA A 663 -20.72 -3.49 -16.07
N ILE A 664 -21.48 -3.81 -15.01
CA ILE A 664 -21.72 -5.18 -14.53
C ILE A 664 -22.51 -5.99 -15.56
N LYS A 665 -23.54 -5.40 -16.17
CA LYS A 665 -24.37 -6.07 -17.18
C LYS A 665 -23.57 -6.47 -18.42
N ILE A 666 -22.66 -5.59 -18.87
CA ILE A 666 -21.80 -5.86 -20.02
C ILE A 666 -20.71 -6.86 -19.64
N ASN A 667 -20.09 -6.68 -18.46
CA ASN A 667 -19.01 -7.53 -18.01
C ASN A 667 -18.93 -7.65 -16.48
N PRO A 668 -19.48 -8.73 -15.90
CA PRO A 668 -19.49 -8.93 -14.46
C PRO A 668 -18.12 -9.44 -13.96
N GLN A 669 -17.26 -8.53 -13.48
CA GLN A 669 -16.00 -8.87 -12.80
C GLN A 669 -16.03 -8.40 -11.33
N PRO A 670 -15.20 -8.98 -10.43
CA PRO A 670 -15.17 -8.60 -9.02
C PRO A 670 -15.05 -7.09 -8.79
N LEU A 671 -14.20 -6.42 -9.56
CA LEU A 671 -13.93 -4.98 -9.44
C LEU A 671 -15.19 -4.11 -9.62
N GLN A 672 -16.11 -4.46 -10.53
CA GLN A 672 -17.31 -3.66 -10.78
C GLN A 672 -18.29 -3.75 -9.61
N TYR A 673 -18.42 -4.93 -8.99
CA TYR A 673 -19.20 -5.09 -7.77
C TYR A 673 -18.56 -4.32 -6.62
N ILE A 674 -17.25 -4.42 -6.45
CA ILE A 674 -16.52 -3.68 -5.43
C ILE A 674 -16.73 -2.17 -5.59
N LEU A 675 -16.58 -1.64 -6.82
CA LEU A 675 -16.79 -0.21 -7.11
C LEU A 675 -18.22 0.22 -6.76
N ARG A 676 -19.23 -0.55 -7.16
CA ARG A 676 -20.63 -0.27 -6.82
C ARG A 676 -20.86 -0.34 -5.30
N GLY A 677 -20.22 -1.28 -4.63
CA GLY A 677 -20.21 -1.41 -3.17
C GLY A 677 -19.64 -0.19 -2.47
N ASP A 678 -18.51 0.35 -2.95
CA ASP A 678 -17.88 1.56 -2.39
C ASP A 678 -18.76 2.80 -2.58
N ILE A 679 -19.44 2.91 -3.72
CA ILE A 679 -20.46 3.96 -3.94
C ILE A 679 -21.64 3.79 -2.98
N ARG A 680 -22.13 2.56 -2.75
CA ARG A 680 -23.19 2.28 -1.78
C ARG A 680 -22.78 2.62 -0.34
N ILE A 681 -21.54 2.33 0.05
CA ILE A 681 -20.99 2.78 1.34
C ILE A 681 -21.04 4.31 1.44
N SER A 682 -20.66 5.01 0.37
CA SER A 682 -20.71 6.48 0.33
C SER A 682 -22.14 7.03 0.42
N MET A 683 -23.14 6.27 -0.06
CA MET A 683 -24.56 6.58 0.11
C MET A 683 -25.12 6.27 1.51
N GLY A 684 -24.39 5.48 2.31
CA GLY A 684 -24.87 4.92 3.59
C GLY A 684 -25.63 3.60 3.46
N ASP A 685 -25.68 3.01 2.27
CA ASP A 685 -26.35 1.73 1.98
C ASP A 685 -25.42 0.53 2.26
N THR A 686 -24.87 0.47 3.47
CA THR A 686 -23.83 -0.51 3.86
C THR A 686 -24.27 -1.96 3.64
N SER A 687 -25.53 -2.30 3.93
CA SER A 687 -26.01 -3.66 3.76
C SER A 687 -26.07 -4.09 2.28
N GLU A 688 -26.36 -3.17 1.37
CA GLU A 688 -26.30 -3.44 -0.08
C GLU A 688 -24.86 -3.49 -0.59
N ALA A 689 -23.94 -2.74 0.01
CA ALA A 689 -22.52 -2.84 -0.29
C ALA A 689 -21.96 -4.23 0.08
N ILE A 690 -22.35 -4.78 1.24
CA ILE A 690 -21.95 -6.14 1.67
C ILE A 690 -22.41 -7.20 0.65
N LYS A 691 -23.60 -7.04 0.05
CA LYS A 691 -24.08 -7.94 -1.02
C LYS A 691 -23.18 -7.88 -2.25
N ASP A 692 -22.76 -6.69 -2.65
CA ASP A 692 -21.83 -6.52 -3.77
C ASP A 692 -20.47 -7.16 -3.47
N PHE A 693 -19.92 -6.96 -2.26
CA PHE A 693 -18.67 -7.60 -1.89
C PHE A 693 -18.78 -9.13 -1.80
N ASN A 694 -19.95 -9.67 -1.41
CA ASN A 694 -20.20 -11.10 -1.47
C ASN A 694 -20.17 -11.62 -2.91
N GLU A 695 -20.75 -10.89 -3.85
CA GLU A 695 -20.73 -11.27 -5.26
C GLU A 695 -19.32 -11.16 -5.87
N ALA A 696 -18.56 -10.13 -5.50
CA ALA A 696 -17.15 -10.03 -5.85
C ALA A 696 -16.34 -11.25 -5.35
N LEU A 697 -16.57 -11.68 -4.11
CA LEU A 697 -15.93 -12.86 -3.52
C LEU A 697 -16.46 -14.19 -4.09
N ARG A 698 -17.69 -14.20 -4.62
CA ARG A 698 -18.21 -15.37 -5.36
C ARG A 698 -17.47 -15.54 -6.69
N LEU A 699 -17.16 -14.43 -7.37
CA LEU A 699 -16.40 -14.42 -8.61
C LEU A 699 -14.90 -14.67 -8.39
N GLN A 700 -14.32 -14.10 -7.32
CA GLN A 700 -12.92 -14.29 -6.95
C GLN A 700 -12.75 -14.54 -5.43
N PRO A 701 -12.77 -15.82 -4.99
CA PRO A 701 -12.77 -16.20 -3.56
C PRO A 701 -11.52 -15.81 -2.76
N ASP A 702 -10.43 -15.48 -3.44
CA ASP A 702 -9.13 -15.11 -2.89
C ASP A 702 -8.79 -13.63 -3.11
N ASN A 703 -9.77 -12.76 -3.35
CA ASN A 703 -9.55 -11.33 -3.53
C ASN A 703 -9.34 -10.61 -2.18
N PRO A 704 -8.10 -10.17 -1.83
CA PRO A 704 -7.82 -9.52 -0.55
C PRO A 704 -8.54 -8.18 -0.38
N PHE A 705 -8.74 -7.44 -1.48
CA PHE A 705 -9.40 -6.14 -1.46
C PHE A 705 -10.89 -6.28 -1.11
N ALA A 706 -11.59 -7.23 -1.72
CA ALA A 706 -13.00 -7.50 -1.43
C ALA A 706 -13.22 -7.93 0.04
N TYR A 707 -12.34 -8.78 0.60
CA TYR A 707 -12.38 -9.09 2.03
C TYR A 707 -12.16 -7.84 2.89
N ARG A 708 -11.15 -7.01 2.57
CA ARG A 708 -10.90 -5.77 3.32
C ARG A 708 -12.10 -4.83 3.30
N GLN A 709 -12.67 -4.55 2.12
CA GLN A 709 -13.83 -3.67 1.97
C GLN A 709 -15.07 -4.21 2.69
N ARG A 710 -15.34 -5.53 2.59
CA ARG A 710 -16.44 -6.17 3.33
C ARG A 710 -16.22 -6.13 4.85
N GLY A 711 -14.98 -6.31 5.31
CA GLY A 711 -14.62 -6.20 6.72
C GLY A 711 -14.87 -4.80 7.27
N VAL A 712 -14.48 -3.76 6.52
CA VAL A 712 -14.78 -2.35 6.86
C VAL A 712 -16.29 -2.12 6.89
N ALA A 713 -17.03 -2.57 5.88
CA ALA A 713 -18.48 -2.43 5.84
C ALA A 713 -19.17 -3.10 7.05
N ARG A 714 -18.81 -4.35 7.36
CA ARG A 714 -19.32 -5.09 8.54
C ARG A 714 -18.98 -4.38 9.85
N SER A 715 -17.80 -3.78 9.95
CA SER A 715 -17.44 -3.00 11.15
C SER A 715 -18.33 -1.77 11.36
N SER A 716 -18.79 -1.15 10.28
CA SER A 716 -19.74 -0.02 10.35
C SER A 716 -21.16 -0.43 10.73
N GLU A 717 -21.53 -1.70 10.55
CA GLU A 717 -22.74 -2.33 11.10
C GLU A 717 -22.53 -2.91 12.51
N GLU A 718 -21.41 -2.62 13.16
CA GLU A 718 -21.02 -3.16 14.49
C GLU A 718 -20.86 -4.69 14.53
N ASN A 719 -20.83 -5.36 13.37
CA ASN A 719 -20.55 -6.79 13.20
C ASN A 719 -19.04 -7.07 13.28
N TYR A 720 -18.46 -6.77 14.45
CA TYR A 720 -17.00 -6.73 14.63
C TYR A 720 -16.32 -8.09 14.48
N GLN A 721 -16.98 -9.20 14.84
CA GLN A 721 -16.38 -10.54 14.74
C GLN A 721 -16.19 -10.96 13.28
N GLU A 722 -17.22 -10.80 12.47
CA GLU A 722 -17.21 -11.06 11.03
C GLU A 722 -16.26 -10.10 10.31
N ALA A 723 -16.19 -8.84 10.75
CA ALA A 723 -15.21 -7.88 10.25
C ALA A 723 -13.77 -8.35 10.49
N LEU A 724 -13.45 -8.83 11.70
CA LEU A 724 -12.12 -9.36 12.03
C LEU A 724 -11.78 -10.61 11.19
N GLN A 725 -12.75 -11.49 10.93
CA GLN A 725 -12.53 -12.67 10.07
C GLN A 725 -12.13 -12.27 8.65
N ASP A 726 -12.86 -11.34 8.06
CA ASP A 726 -12.55 -10.82 6.73
C ASP A 726 -11.19 -10.13 6.68
N LEU A 727 -10.90 -9.27 7.66
CA LEU A 727 -9.61 -8.55 7.72
C LEU A 727 -8.44 -9.50 7.97
N ASN A 728 -8.62 -10.56 8.75
CA ASN A 728 -7.62 -11.62 8.90
C ASN A 728 -7.37 -12.36 7.58
N LYS A 729 -8.42 -12.63 6.80
CA LYS A 729 -8.28 -13.27 5.50
C LYS A 729 -7.57 -12.34 4.50
N ALA A 730 -7.90 -11.05 4.50
CA ALA A 730 -7.20 -10.04 3.70
C ALA A 730 -5.70 -9.97 4.03
N ILE A 731 -5.34 -9.94 5.32
CA ILE A 731 -3.93 -9.95 5.78
C ILE A 731 -3.23 -11.26 5.41
N ALA A 732 -3.90 -12.40 5.51
CA ALA A 732 -3.32 -13.69 5.14
C ALA A 732 -3.03 -13.79 3.63
N LEU A 733 -3.87 -13.17 2.81
CA LEU A 733 -3.69 -13.09 1.35
C LEU A 733 -2.65 -12.04 0.96
N GLN A 734 -2.56 -10.92 1.69
CA GLN A 734 -1.64 -9.83 1.40
C GLN A 734 -0.99 -9.28 2.70
N PRO A 735 0.09 -9.92 3.19
CA PRO A 735 0.67 -9.62 4.51
C PRO A 735 1.47 -8.30 4.59
N ASP A 736 1.75 -7.68 3.45
CA ASP A 736 2.44 -6.40 3.28
C ASP A 736 1.48 -5.21 3.08
N ASN A 737 0.16 -5.45 3.03
CA ASN A 737 -0.84 -4.38 2.95
C ASN A 737 -1.01 -3.66 4.28
N ALA A 738 -0.39 -2.48 4.43
CA ALA A 738 -0.46 -1.67 5.64
C ALA A 738 -1.91 -1.34 6.04
N TYR A 739 -2.78 -1.03 5.07
CA TYR A 739 -4.16 -0.62 5.32
C TYR A 739 -5.05 -1.77 5.84
N ALA A 740 -4.75 -3.02 5.52
CA ALA A 740 -5.45 -4.15 6.11
C ALA A 740 -5.22 -4.25 7.62
N TYR A 741 -3.98 -3.96 8.09
CA TYR A 741 -3.70 -3.85 9.52
C TYR A 741 -4.33 -2.61 10.13
N VAL A 742 -4.34 -1.47 9.43
CA VAL A 742 -4.99 -0.25 9.92
C VAL A 742 -6.48 -0.48 10.16
N ASP A 743 -7.19 -1.07 9.20
CA ASP A 743 -8.62 -1.31 9.34
C ASP A 743 -8.89 -2.33 10.45
N ARG A 744 -8.09 -3.38 10.59
CA ARG A 744 -8.19 -4.32 11.72
C ARG A 744 -7.91 -3.64 13.05
N GLY A 745 -6.89 -2.79 13.12
CA GLY A 745 -6.55 -2.00 14.29
C GLY A 745 -7.68 -1.05 14.71
N ILE A 746 -8.36 -0.42 13.75
CA ILE A 746 -9.54 0.43 14.01
C ILE A 746 -10.67 -0.42 14.62
N VAL A 747 -10.97 -1.60 14.06
CA VAL A 747 -11.97 -2.52 14.63
C VAL A 747 -11.60 -2.92 16.06
N GLN A 748 -10.32 -3.25 16.31
CA GLN A 748 -9.83 -3.56 17.65
C GLN A 748 -9.97 -2.37 18.61
N ALA A 749 -9.75 -1.14 18.15
CA ALA A 749 -9.95 0.07 18.94
C ALA A 749 -11.43 0.28 19.30
N MET A 750 -12.35 0.06 18.35
CA MET A 750 -13.80 0.11 18.60
C MET A 750 -14.25 -0.94 19.62
N MET A 751 -13.62 -2.12 19.61
CA MET A 751 -13.84 -3.17 20.61
C MET A 751 -13.14 -2.92 21.96
N GLY A 752 -12.35 -1.84 22.10
CA GLY A 752 -11.58 -1.55 23.32
C GLY A 752 -10.30 -2.38 23.50
N ASN A 753 -9.91 -3.19 22.52
CA ASN A 753 -8.77 -4.10 22.56
C ASN A 753 -7.43 -3.35 22.31
N ARG A 754 -7.02 -2.53 23.29
CA ARG A 754 -5.83 -1.66 23.19
C ARG A 754 -4.55 -2.37 22.74
N LYS A 755 -4.30 -3.59 23.25
CA LYS A 755 -3.09 -4.36 22.92
C LYS A 755 -3.04 -4.75 21.44
N ALA A 756 -4.13 -5.28 20.91
CA ALA A 756 -4.21 -5.69 19.51
C ALA A 756 -4.17 -4.47 18.57
N PHE A 757 -4.87 -3.39 18.94
CA PHE A 757 -4.80 -2.10 18.25
C PHE A 757 -3.34 -1.60 18.10
N ILE A 758 -2.55 -1.59 19.18
CA ILE A 758 -1.15 -1.14 19.14
C ILE A 758 -0.33 -2.01 18.18
N GLN A 759 -0.44 -3.33 18.28
CA GLN A 759 0.30 -4.27 17.44
C GLN A 759 0.03 -4.06 15.95
N ASP A 760 -1.24 -3.87 15.59
CA ASP A 760 -1.65 -3.65 14.20
C ASP A 760 -1.13 -2.33 13.65
N PHE A 761 -1.25 -1.24 14.40
CA PHE A 761 -0.73 0.06 13.96
C PHE A 761 0.79 0.14 13.94
N GLU A 762 1.48 -0.56 14.84
CA GLU A 762 2.94 -0.71 14.77
C GLU A 762 3.35 -1.48 13.51
N LYS A 763 2.62 -2.53 13.14
CA LYS A 763 2.89 -3.27 11.89
C LYS A 763 2.61 -2.39 10.67
N ALA A 764 1.51 -1.65 10.65
CA ALA A 764 1.17 -0.72 9.58
C ALA A 764 2.24 0.37 9.40
N LEU A 765 2.71 0.99 10.49
CA LEU A 765 3.75 2.03 10.43
C LEU A 765 5.15 1.46 10.16
N ARG A 766 5.42 0.18 10.41
CA ARG A 766 6.64 -0.47 9.91
C ARG A 766 6.61 -0.66 8.40
N LEU A 767 5.43 -0.89 7.82
CA LEU A 767 5.25 -1.04 6.37
C LEU A 767 5.27 0.33 5.68
N GLU A 768 4.62 1.34 6.27
CA GLU A 768 4.51 2.71 5.74
C GLU A 768 4.81 3.76 6.83
N PRO A 769 6.09 4.05 7.15
CA PRO A 769 6.48 4.90 8.28
C PRO A 769 6.16 6.39 8.12
N ASP A 770 6.01 6.86 6.89
CA ASP A 770 5.82 8.28 6.54
C ASP A 770 4.38 8.57 6.09
N SER A 771 3.44 7.66 6.32
CA SER A 771 2.06 7.79 5.83
C SER A 771 1.21 8.67 6.76
N ALA A 772 1.00 9.93 6.37
CA ALA A 772 0.12 10.86 7.08
C ALA A 772 -1.28 10.29 7.31
N ALA A 773 -1.80 9.51 6.35
CA ALA A 773 -3.09 8.86 6.45
C ALA A 773 -3.15 7.81 7.57
N ILE A 774 -2.08 7.02 7.75
CA ILE A 774 -2.00 6.02 8.82
C ILE A 774 -1.91 6.70 10.18
N TYR A 775 -1.08 7.73 10.34
CA TYR A 775 -1.04 8.51 11.58
C TYR A 775 -2.41 9.13 11.90
N ASN A 776 -3.08 9.74 10.93
CA ASN A 776 -4.42 10.29 11.12
C ASN A 776 -5.45 9.23 11.56
N LYS A 777 -5.43 8.04 10.94
CA LYS A 777 -6.29 6.91 11.32
C LYS A 777 -5.96 6.40 12.72
N ARG A 778 -4.66 6.30 13.07
CA ARG A 778 -4.22 5.92 14.43
C ARG A 778 -4.65 6.92 15.46
N GLY A 779 -4.47 8.22 15.21
CA GLY A 779 -4.87 9.28 16.12
C GLY A 779 -6.38 9.28 16.35
N THR A 780 -7.17 9.04 15.30
CA THR A 780 -8.62 8.89 15.42
C THR A 780 -8.99 7.67 16.28
N ALA A 781 -8.36 6.52 16.03
CA ALA A 781 -8.58 5.31 16.83
C ALA A 781 -8.10 5.46 18.30
N ARG A 782 -7.00 6.17 18.55
CA ARG A 782 -6.55 6.53 19.91
C ARG A 782 -7.56 7.43 20.61
N SER A 783 -8.16 8.38 19.91
CA SER A 783 -9.23 9.22 20.46
C SER A 783 -10.47 8.40 20.84
N ILE A 784 -10.85 7.39 20.03
CA ILE A 784 -11.90 6.41 20.40
C ILE A 784 -11.54 5.67 21.69
N LEU A 785 -10.27 5.29 21.84
CA LEU A 785 -9.71 4.69 23.04
C LEU A 785 -9.45 5.72 24.17
N GLN A 786 -9.89 6.97 24.05
CA GLN A 786 -9.65 8.05 25.03
C GLN A 786 -8.15 8.32 25.32
N ASP A 787 -7.25 7.91 24.44
CA ASP A 787 -5.83 8.26 24.45
C ASP A 787 -5.61 9.56 23.67
N ASN A 788 -6.07 10.67 24.25
CA ASN A 788 -6.00 11.98 23.59
C ASN A 788 -4.56 12.47 23.38
N LYS A 789 -3.65 12.15 24.31
CA LYS A 789 -2.23 12.49 24.18
C LYS A 789 -1.60 11.81 22.97
N GLY A 790 -1.76 10.50 22.83
CA GLY A 790 -1.27 9.78 21.67
C GLY A 790 -1.97 10.20 20.37
N ALA A 791 -3.24 10.61 20.42
CA ALA A 791 -3.95 11.17 19.27
C ALA A 791 -3.34 12.50 18.80
N ILE A 792 -2.98 13.39 19.75
CA ILE A 792 -2.31 14.66 19.45
C ILE A 792 -0.94 14.42 18.79
N GLU A 793 -0.13 13.51 19.34
CA GLU A 793 1.16 13.13 18.76
C GLU A 793 1.01 12.64 17.31
N ASP A 794 0.01 11.80 17.05
CA ASP A 794 -0.27 11.28 15.73
C ASP A 794 -0.72 12.35 14.74
N TYR A 795 -1.59 13.28 15.14
CA TYR A 795 -1.99 14.37 14.25
C TYR A 795 -0.84 15.34 13.96
N ILE A 796 0.06 15.58 14.93
CA ILE A 796 1.30 16.34 14.70
C ILE A 796 2.20 15.61 13.69
N ALA A 797 2.34 14.29 13.79
CA ALA A 797 3.06 13.49 12.81
C ALA A 797 2.39 13.58 11.42
N ALA A 798 1.07 13.48 11.33
CA ALA A 798 0.33 13.60 10.08
C ALA A 798 0.55 14.97 9.39
N ILE A 799 0.60 16.06 10.17
CA ILE A 799 0.94 17.41 9.66
C ILE A 799 2.35 17.42 9.05
N ARG A 800 3.33 16.81 9.72
CA ARG A 800 4.72 16.75 9.24
C ARG A 800 4.81 16.04 7.89
N PHE A 801 4.07 14.95 7.71
CA PHE A 801 4.15 14.12 6.50
C PHE A 801 3.24 14.60 5.34
N ALA A 802 2.26 15.46 5.60
CA ALA A 802 1.38 16.02 4.56
C ALA A 802 1.05 17.50 4.83
N PRO A 803 2.02 18.42 4.66
CA PRO A 803 1.84 19.84 4.96
C PRO A 803 0.74 20.52 4.13
N GLN A 804 0.51 20.06 2.89
CA GLN A 804 -0.56 20.55 2.02
C GLN A 804 -1.97 20.20 2.52
N ALA A 805 -2.10 19.14 3.33
CA ALA A 805 -3.35 18.71 3.94
C ALA A 805 -3.44 19.08 5.43
N ALA A 806 -2.49 19.88 5.93
CA ALA A 806 -2.36 20.16 7.37
C ALA A 806 -3.61 20.79 7.98
N TYR A 807 -4.40 21.54 7.20
CA TYR A 807 -5.66 22.13 7.67
C TYR A 807 -6.64 21.07 8.21
N LEU A 808 -6.68 19.87 7.63
CA LEU A 808 -7.51 18.75 8.10
C LEU A 808 -7.08 18.30 9.50
N TYR A 809 -5.77 18.16 9.71
CA TYR A 809 -5.20 17.66 10.95
C TYR A 809 -5.18 18.71 12.06
N TYR A 810 -4.99 19.99 11.72
CA TYR A 810 -5.18 21.08 12.67
C TYR A 810 -6.63 21.15 13.17
N LYS A 811 -7.61 20.92 12.31
CA LYS A 811 -9.00 20.79 12.74
C LYS A 811 -9.18 19.62 13.71
N LYS A 812 -8.57 18.46 13.45
CA LYS A 812 -8.62 17.30 14.36
C LYS A 812 -7.92 17.55 15.70
N LEU A 813 -6.79 18.26 15.70
CA LEU A 813 -6.13 18.72 16.92
C LEU A 813 -7.04 19.67 17.72
N GLY A 814 -7.70 20.60 17.04
CA GLY A 814 -8.72 21.47 17.64
C GLY A 814 -9.85 20.67 18.29
N ASP A 815 -10.36 19.63 17.61
CA ASP A 815 -11.42 18.77 18.14
C ASP A 815 -10.95 18.05 19.43
N VAL A 816 -9.77 17.43 19.41
CA VAL A 816 -9.23 16.70 20.57
C VAL A 816 -8.94 17.64 21.73
N ARG A 817 -8.34 18.82 21.48
CA ARG A 817 -8.07 19.82 22.53
C ARG A 817 -9.36 20.41 23.11
N THR A 818 -10.40 20.54 22.29
CA THR A 818 -11.74 20.91 22.77
C THR A 818 -12.29 19.87 23.74
N ASN A 819 -12.11 18.57 23.44
CA ASN A 819 -12.48 17.49 24.35
C ASN A 819 -11.67 17.53 25.67
N GLU A 820 -10.38 17.86 25.59
CA GLU A 820 -9.52 18.07 26.76
C GLU A 820 -9.81 19.38 27.52
N LYS A 821 -10.73 20.22 27.01
CA LYS A 821 -11.08 21.56 27.53
C LYS A 821 -9.94 22.58 27.45
N ASP A 822 -8.92 22.29 26.66
CA ASP A 822 -7.88 23.25 26.29
C ASP A 822 -8.41 24.17 25.17
N TYR A 823 -9.38 25.00 25.53
CA TYR A 823 -10.13 25.82 24.57
C TYR A 823 -9.27 26.87 23.88
N LYS A 824 -8.28 27.42 24.59
CA LYS A 824 -7.38 28.42 24.03
C LYS A 824 -6.58 27.82 22.87
N THR A 825 -5.96 26.69 23.10
CA THR A 825 -5.10 26.05 22.11
C THR A 825 -5.91 25.29 21.06
N ALA A 826 -7.16 24.90 21.36
CA ALA A 826 -8.12 24.49 20.34
C ALA A 826 -8.45 25.63 19.36
N ILE A 827 -8.73 26.85 19.84
CA ILE A 827 -8.96 28.03 19.00
C ILE A 827 -7.74 28.32 18.12
N GLU A 828 -6.52 28.23 18.67
CA GLU A 828 -5.27 28.39 17.90
C GLU A 828 -5.19 27.38 16.76
N ASN A 829 -5.52 26.11 16.99
CA ASN A 829 -5.50 25.09 15.94
C ASN A 829 -6.58 25.27 14.88
N TYR A 830 -7.82 25.59 15.26
CA TYR A 830 -8.84 25.89 14.27
C TYR A 830 -8.47 27.13 13.44
N SER A 831 -7.87 28.14 14.07
CA SER A 831 -7.41 29.34 13.37
C SER A 831 -6.30 29.02 12.37
N GLU A 832 -5.40 28.09 12.71
CA GLU A 832 -4.37 27.62 11.77
C GLU A 832 -4.97 26.81 10.62
N ALA A 833 -5.98 25.97 10.88
CA ALA A 833 -6.72 25.29 9.81
C ALA A 833 -7.39 26.29 8.85
N ILE A 834 -8.01 27.35 9.38
CA ILE A 834 -8.63 28.42 8.59
C ILE A 834 -7.59 29.23 7.80
N ARG A 835 -6.43 29.50 8.42
CA ARG A 835 -5.32 30.22 7.76
C ARG A 835 -4.79 29.45 6.54
N LEU A 836 -4.73 28.12 6.64
CA LEU A 836 -4.25 27.24 5.59
C LEU A 836 -5.29 27.03 4.49
N GLU A 837 -6.57 26.86 4.86
CA GLU A 837 -7.68 26.70 3.91
C GLU A 837 -8.89 27.57 4.32
N PRO A 838 -8.98 28.82 3.82
CA PRO A 838 -10.04 29.76 4.18
C PRO A 838 -11.45 29.32 3.78
N ASN A 839 -11.59 28.37 2.85
CA ASN A 839 -12.90 27.85 2.44
C ASN A 839 -13.31 26.58 3.21
N TYR A 840 -12.55 26.18 4.24
CA TYR A 840 -12.84 24.98 5.02
C TYR A 840 -13.83 25.26 6.16
N ALA A 841 -15.12 25.24 5.84
CA ALA A 841 -16.24 25.49 6.77
C ALA A 841 -16.17 24.71 8.10
N PRO A 842 -15.74 23.43 8.16
CA PRO A 842 -15.67 22.68 9.43
C PRO A 842 -14.74 23.29 10.49
N ALA A 843 -13.69 24.02 10.10
CA ALA A 843 -12.81 24.68 11.06
C ALA A 843 -13.46 25.92 11.70
N TYR A 844 -14.24 26.68 10.92
CA TYR A 844 -15.07 27.77 11.44
C TYR A 844 -16.12 27.25 12.42
N VAL A 845 -16.81 26.16 12.08
CA VAL A 845 -17.78 25.52 12.98
C VAL A 845 -17.10 25.10 14.30
N GLY A 846 -15.95 24.43 14.22
CA GLY A 846 -15.20 24.01 15.40
C GLY A 846 -14.81 25.18 16.30
N ARG A 847 -14.27 26.26 15.71
CA ARG A 847 -13.87 27.46 16.45
C ARG A 847 -15.08 28.19 17.05
N GLY A 848 -16.16 28.36 16.29
CA GLY A 848 -17.40 28.98 16.74
C GLY A 848 -18.04 28.23 17.91
N ILE A 849 -18.04 26.90 17.90
CA ILE A 849 -18.51 26.08 19.04
C ILE A 849 -17.69 26.40 20.29
N VAL A 850 -16.36 26.41 20.20
CA VAL A 850 -15.49 26.70 21.35
C VAL A 850 -15.68 28.13 21.86
N GLN A 851 -15.79 29.10 20.97
CA GLN A 851 -16.09 30.50 21.32
C GLN A 851 -17.42 30.62 22.08
N ALA A 852 -18.47 29.94 21.62
CA ALA A 852 -19.77 29.92 22.30
C ALA A 852 -19.70 29.28 23.68
N ILE A 853 -18.96 28.16 23.83
CA ILE A 853 -18.70 27.52 25.14
C ILE A 853 -17.98 28.49 26.09
N MET A 854 -17.08 29.33 25.56
CA MET A 854 -16.38 30.37 26.31
C MET A 854 -17.21 31.63 26.56
N GLY A 855 -18.46 31.69 26.09
CA GLY A 855 -19.31 32.86 26.24
C GLY A 855 -18.99 34.03 25.30
N GLN A 856 -18.19 33.80 24.25
CA GLN A 856 -17.76 34.83 23.31
C GLN A 856 -18.79 35.03 22.19
N THR A 857 -19.07 36.28 21.84
CA THR A 857 -20.04 36.63 20.78
C THR A 857 -19.50 36.47 19.36
N SER A 858 -18.17 36.36 19.20
CA SER A 858 -17.48 36.16 17.92
C SER A 858 -17.89 34.86 17.21
N PHE A 859 -18.51 33.90 17.91
CA PHE A 859 -19.01 32.66 17.29
C PHE A 859 -19.96 32.94 16.11
N THR A 860 -20.71 34.03 16.16
CA THR A 860 -21.66 34.41 15.11
C THR A 860 -20.96 34.61 13.77
N GLU A 861 -19.79 35.26 13.75
CA GLU A 861 -19.00 35.51 12.54
C GLU A 861 -18.49 34.22 11.91
N ASP A 862 -18.04 33.29 12.74
CA ASP A 862 -17.55 31.98 12.31
C ASP A 862 -18.70 31.14 11.71
N PHE A 863 -19.86 31.10 12.36
CA PHE A 863 -21.01 30.38 11.80
C PHE A 863 -21.61 31.05 10.56
N ASP A 864 -21.66 32.38 10.51
CA ASP A 864 -22.13 33.10 9.32
C ASP A 864 -21.20 32.88 8.13
N THR A 865 -19.88 32.80 8.39
CA THR A 865 -18.92 32.40 7.36
C THR A 865 -19.11 30.95 6.92
N ALA A 866 -19.28 30.01 7.86
CA ALA A 866 -19.54 28.61 7.53
C ALA A 866 -20.83 28.44 6.69
N LEU A 867 -21.88 29.20 6.99
CA LEU A 867 -23.13 29.20 6.23
C LEU A 867 -23.01 29.90 4.89
N ARG A 868 -22.18 30.95 4.76
CA ARG A 868 -21.87 31.55 3.46
C ARG A 868 -21.14 30.56 2.54
N LEU A 869 -20.27 29.73 3.11
CA LEU A 869 -19.58 28.66 2.37
C LEU A 869 -20.52 27.48 2.05
N GLN A 870 -21.47 27.18 2.94
CA GLN A 870 -22.38 26.03 2.84
C GLN A 870 -23.82 26.40 3.26
N PRO A 871 -24.57 27.12 2.42
CA PRO A 871 -25.86 27.73 2.79
C PRO A 871 -26.98 26.73 3.07
N ASP A 872 -26.87 25.52 2.51
CA ASP A 872 -27.86 24.45 2.64
C ASP A 872 -27.41 23.33 3.60
N ASN A 873 -26.32 23.53 4.36
CA ASN A 873 -25.84 22.53 5.30
C ASN A 873 -26.61 22.57 6.62
N ALA A 874 -27.59 21.67 6.78
CA ALA A 874 -28.41 21.52 7.97
C ALA A 874 -27.61 21.34 9.27
N TRP A 875 -26.43 20.70 9.22
CA TRP A 875 -25.57 20.55 10.40
C TRP A 875 -25.03 21.88 10.90
N VAL A 876 -24.61 22.78 10.01
CA VAL A 876 -24.08 24.09 10.40
C VAL A 876 -25.15 24.90 11.12
N TYR A 877 -26.39 24.89 10.62
CA TYR A 877 -27.53 25.50 11.34
C TYR A 877 -27.74 24.84 12.71
N SER A 878 -27.73 23.51 12.81
CA SER A 878 -27.92 22.83 14.10
C SER A 878 -26.84 23.20 15.13
N TYR A 879 -25.57 23.34 14.70
CA TYR A 879 -24.47 23.76 15.57
C TYR A 879 -24.57 25.24 15.96
N ARG A 880 -24.96 26.14 15.04
CA ARG A 880 -25.23 27.54 15.37
C ARG A 880 -26.40 27.67 16.34
N GLY A 881 -27.44 26.87 16.12
CA GLY A 881 -28.60 26.79 16.99
C GLY A 881 -28.21 26.39 18.41
N TYR A 882 -27.42 25.31 18.56
CA TYR A 882 -26.84 24.92 19.85
C TYR A 882 -26.00 26.04 20.49
N ALA A 883 -25.13 26.68 19.73
CA ALA A 883 -24.29 27.78 20.22
C ALA A 883 -25.12 28.98 20.72
N ARG A 884 -26.20 29.34 20.01
CA ARG A 884 -27.16 30.37 20.44
C ARG A 884 -27.90 29.98 21.73
N PHE A 885 -28.28 28.70 21.85
CA PHE A 885 -28.84 28.17 23.08
C PHE A 885 -27.88 28.29 24.27
N LEU A 886 -26.58 27.99 24.11
CA LEU A 886 -25.58 28.17 25.19
C LEU A 886 -25.51 29.61 25.69
N LEU A 887 -25.69 30.58 24.78
CA LEU A 887 -25.70 32.02 25.07
C LEU A 887 -27.08 32.57 25.43
N LYS A 888 -28.06 31.70 25.68
CA LYS A 888 -29.45 32.03 26.06
C LYS A 888 -30.26 32.76 24.97
N ASP A 889 -29.80 32.78 23.71
CA ASP A 889 -30.61 33.18 22.56
C ASP A 889 -31.51 32.01 22.11
N LYS A 890 -32.61 31.84 22.85
CA LYS A 890 -33.55 30.73 22.64
C LYS A 890 -34.30 30.85 21.31
N GLN A 891 -34.67 32.07 20.90
CA GLN A 891 -35.44 32.30 19.67
C GLN A 891 -34.57 32.06 18.44
N GLY A 892 -33.36 32.62 18.39
CA GLY A 892 -32.43 32.38 17.30
C GLY A 892 -31.98 30.91 17.23
N GLY A 893 -31.82 30.27 18.38
CA GLY A 893 -31.54 28.84 18.47
C GLY A 893 -32.65 27.97 17.86
N ILE A 894 -33.92 28.23 18.21
CA ILE A 894 -35.08 27.52 17.64
C ILE A 894 -35.17 27.73 16.13
N ALA A 895 -35.00 28.97 15.66
CA ALA A 895 -35.07 29.30 14.23
C ALA A 895 -34.01 28.54 13.41
N ASP A 896 -32.79 28.40 13.94
CA ASP A 896 -31.74 27.62 13.27
C ASP A 896 -32.06 26.12 13.22
N TYR A 897 -32.58 25.55 14.30
CA TYR A 897 -33.03 24.15 14.29
C TYR A 897 -34.21 23.92 13.34
N ASP A 898 -35.17 24.84 13.28
CA ASP A 898 -36.28 24.78 12.30
C ASP A 898 -35.75 24.82 10.87
N LYS A 899 -34.75 25.66 10.60
CA LYS A 899 -34.08 25.68 9.29
C LYS A 899 -33.38 24.35 9.00
N ALA A 900 -32.64 23.78 9.95
CA ALA A 900 -32.00 22.47 9.80
C ALA A 900 -33.01 21.35 9.50
N ILE A 901 -34.13 21.32 10.23
CA ILE A 901 -35.25 20.39 10.01
C ILE A 901 -35.82 20.54 8.60
N SER A 902 -36.02 21.78 8.13
CA SER A 902 -36.57 22.04 6.80
C SER A 902 -35.64 21.63 5.65
N LEU A 903 -34.32 21.74 5.86
CA LEU A 903 -33.32 21.41 4.85
C LEU A 903 -33.12 19.90 4.68
N PHE A 904 -33.29 19.11 5.75
CA PHE A 904 -33.12 17.66 5.68
C PHE A 904 -34.24 16.88 6.41
N PRO A 905 -35.46 16.84 5.83
CA PRO A 905 -36.63 16.23 6.47
C PRO A 905 -36.45 14.74 6.80
N GLN A 906 -35.62 14.02 6.04
CA GLN A 906 -35.39 12.58 6.21
C GLN A 906 -34.67 12.21 7.51
N VAL A 907 -33.83 13.12 8.04
CA VAL A 907 -33.16 12.95 9.34
C VAL A 907 -33.65 13.94 10.39
N ALA A 908 -34.80 14.57 10.15
CA ALA A 908 -35.39 15.56 11.04
C ALA A 908 -35.56 15.03 12.48
N TYR A 909 -35.77 13.72 12.67
CA TYR A 909 -35.81 13.11 14.00
C TYR A 909 -34.55 13.39 14.85
N LEU A 910 -33.37 13.49 14.23
CA LEU A 910 -32.14 13.88 14.90
C LEU A 910 -32.20 15.35 15.34
N TYR A 911 -32.57 16.26 14.44
CA TYR A 911 -32.62 17.69 14.75
C TYR A 911 -33.70 18.05 15.77
N TYR A 912 -34.85 17.37 15.74
CA TYR A 912 -35.84 17.46 16.81
C TYR A 912 -35.24 17.02 18.16
N THR A 913 -34.54 15.88 18.19
CA THR A 913 -33.88 15.41 19.42
C THR A 913 -32.83 16.40 19.92
N LEU A 914 -32.02 16.98 19.03
CA LEU A 914 -31.01 17.99 19.38
C LEU A 914 -31.64 19.28 19.93
N ARG A 915 -32.72 19.77 19.30
CA ARG A 915 -33.46 20.92 19.80
C ARG A 915 -34.12 20.64 21.15
N GLY A 916 -34.68 19.43 21.32
CA GLY A 916 -35.25 18.97 22.58
C GLY A 916 -34.21 18.97 23.70
N ASN A 917 -33.00 18.45 23.45
CA ASN A 917 -31.90 18.47 24.40
C ASN A 917 -31.51 19.91 24.80
N ALA A 918 -31.44 20.82 23.82
CA ALA A 918 -31.13 22.23 24.06
C ALA A 918 -32.22 22.97 24.84
N ARG A 919 -33.50 22.68 24.58
CA ARG A 919 -34.65 23.20 25.35
C ARG A 919 -34.63 22.68 26.79
N GLN A 920 -34.36 21.40 26.96
CA GLN A 920 -34.23 20.77 28.27
C GLN A 920 -33.11 21.39 29.11
N GLU A 921 -31.99 21.79 28.48
CA GLU A 921 -30.92 22.55 29.14
C GLU A 921 -31.35 23.91 29.67
N GLN A 922 -32.26 24.56 28.95
CA GLN A 922 -32.87 25.81 29.37
C GLN A 922 -34.09 25.62 30.28
N LYS A 923 -34.30 24.40 30.80
CA LYS A 923 -35.43 24.03 31.66
C LYS A 923 -36.81 24.17 30.98
N ASP A 924 -36.84 24.21 29.64
CA ASP A 924 -38.06 24.14 28.85
C ASP A 924 -38.44 22.67 28.59
N TYR A 925 -38.91 22.02 29.65
CA TYR A 925 -39.21 20.58 29.63
C TYR A 925 -40.39 20.24 28.72
N GLN A 926 -41.44 21.07 28.71
CA GLN A 926 -42.59 20.90 27.83
C GLN A 926 -42.21 21.02 26.35
N GLY A 927 -41.41 22.04 26.00
CA GLY A 927 -40.88 22.19 24.65
C GLY A 927 -39.94 21.06 24.24
N ALA A 928 -39.17 20.49 25.18
CA ALA A 928 -38.33 19.34 24.92
C ALA A 928 -39.16 18.07 24.67
N ILE A 929 -40.18 17.80 25.49
CA ILE A 929 -41.10 16.67 25.33
C ILE A 929 -41.81 16.73 23.97
N ALA A 930 -42.25 17.92 23.56
CA ALA A 930 -42.86 18.12 22.24
C ALA A 930 -41.91 17.74 21.09
N ASP A 931 -40.64 18.15 21.18
CA ASP A 931 -39.64 17.79 20.16
C ASP A 931 -39.34 16.29 20.15
N TYR A 932 -39.20 15.64 21.30
CA TYR A 932 -39.00 14.19 21.35
C TYR A 932 -40.20 13.41 20.81
N ASN A 933 -41.43 13.91 20.98
CA ASN A 933 -42.62 13.32 20.37
C ASN A 933 -42.53 13.35 18.84
N GLU A 934 -42.10 14.46 18.24
CA GLU A 934 -41.89 14.53 16.79
C GLU A 934 -40.76 13.61 16.33
N ALA A 935 -39.66 13.53 17.08
CA ALA A 935 -38.57 12.59 16.78
C ALA A 935 -39.06 11.13 16.77
N ILE A 936 -39.86 10.73 17.77
CA ILE A 936 -40.44 9.39 17.87
C ILE A 936 -41.48 9.16 16.77
N ARG A 937 -42.29 10.16 16.43
CA ARG A 937 -43.29 10.06 15.34
C ARG A 937 -42.61 9.80 13.99
N LEU A 938 -41.47 10.46 13.74
CA LEU A 938 -40.68 10.29 12.52
C LEU A 938 -39.87 8.99 12.53
N LYS A 939 -39.34 8.58 13.68
CA LYS A 939 -38.55 7.36 13.84
C LYS A 939 -38.95 6.58 15.10
N PRO A 940 -39.96 5.70 15.01
CA PRO A 940 -40.51 5.00 16.18
C PRO A 940 -39.54 4.03 16.87
N ASP A 941 -38.48 3.59 16.20
CA ASP A 941 -37.44 2.71 16.73
C ASP A 941 -36.23 3.48 17.29
N PHE A 942 -36.30 4.81 17.38
CA PHE A 942 -35.19 5.63 17.90
C PHE A 942 -35.13 5.66 19.43
N ALA A 943 -34.47 4.66 20.02
CA ALA A 943 -34.37 4.46 21.47
C ALA A 943 -33.94 5.70 22.28
N LEU A 944 -33.05 6.55 21.73
CA LEU A 944 -32.56 7.75 22.41
C LEU A 944 -33.66 8.79 22.67
N ALA A 945 -34.60 8.97 21.74
CA ALA A 945 -35.69 9.93 21.92
C ALA A 945 -36.64 9.50 23.05
N TYR A 946 -36.91 8.20 23.21
CA TYR A 946 -37.68 7.69 24.36
C TYR A 946 -36.94 7.94 25.67
N ASN A 947 -35.65 7.60 25.73
CA ASN A 947 -34.88 7.84 26.95
C ASN A 947 -34.82 9.35 27.31
N ASN A 948 -34.62 10.23 26.33
CA ASN A 948 -34.55 11.67 26.58
C ASN A 948 -35.92 12.26 26.96
N ARG A 949 -37.02 11.75 26.40
CA ARG A 949 -38.39 12.12 26.80
C ARG A 949 -38.71 11.69 28.22
N GLY A 950 -38.35 10.46 28.61
CA GLY A 950 -38.49 9.99 29.98
C GLY A 950 -37.69 10.84 30.96
N LEU A 951 -36.47 11.23 30.58
CA LEU A 951 -35.63 12.13 31.37
C LEU A 951 -36.25 13.53 31.54
N ALA A 952 -36.79 14.12 30.47
CA ALA A 952 -37.44 15.43 30.53
C ALA A 952 -38.68 15.43 31.44
N ARG A 953 -39.48 14.35 31.42
CA ARG A 953 -40.64 14.17 32.32
C ARG A 953 -40.24 14.13 33.79
N VAL A 954 -39.13 13.47 34.12
CA VAL A 954 -38.61 13.43 35.50
C VAL A 954 -38.13 14.81 35.95
N GLN A 955 -37.46 15.55 35.07
CA GLN A 955 -36.89 16.86 35.41
C GLN A 955 -37.93 17.98 35.53
N GLU A 956 -39.05 17.86 34.83
CA GLU A 956 -40.17 18.81 34.92
C GLU A 956 -40.73 18.95 36.35
N GLN A 957 -40.72 17.87 37.12
CA GLN A 957 -41.32 17.80 38.46
C GLN A 957 -40.41 18.36 39.59
N GLY A 958 -39.37 19.14 39.26
CA GLY A 958 -38.71 20.02 40.24
C GLY A 958 -37.69 19.39 41.19
N TYR A 959 -37.18 18.18 40.93
CA TYR A 959 -36.12 17.58 41.75
C TYR A 959 -34.77 18.27 41.54
N ALA A 960 -34.52 19.33 42.32
CA ALA A 960 -33.32 20.18 42.26
C ALA A 960 -31.99 19.45 42.57
N GLY A 961 -32.06 18.26 43.18
CA GLY A 961 -30.88 17.42 43.46
C GLY A 961 -30.38 16.56 42.30
N ALA A 962 -31.08 16.54 41.16
CA ALA A 962 -30.83 15.61 40.05
C ALA A 962 -29.60 15.95 39.19
N ILE A 963 -28.85 17.01 39.51
CA ILE A 963 -27.78 17.51 38.63
C ILE A 963 -26.53 17.90 39.42
N ALA A 964 -25.52 17.02 39.38
CA ALA A 964 -24.12 17.44 39.44
C ALA A 964 -23.23 16.55 38.56
N ALA A 965 -22.71 17.19 37.51
CA ALA A 965 -21.42 16.95 36.88
C ALA A 965 -21.12 15.58 36.22
N ALA A 966 -21.93 15.18 35.23
CA ALA A 966 -21.38 14.61 33.99
C ALA A 966 -20.65 15.69 33.15
N ASN A 967 -19.95 16.62 33.80
CA ASN A 967 -19.12 17.64 33.17
C ASN A 967 -17.80 17.05 32.63
N GLN A 968 -17.61 15.72 32.70
CA GLN A 968 -16.35 15.08 32.33
C GLN A 968 -16.33 14.35 30.97
N SER A 969 -17.45 14.20 30.24
CA SER A 969 -17.36 13.59 28.89
C SER A 969 -18.29 14.12 27.80
N ILE A 970 -19.11 15.15 28.05
CA ILE A 970 -20.15 15.56 27.08
C ILE A 970 -20.12 17.08 26.88
N ARG A 971 -19.31 17.55 25.94
CA ARG A 971 -19.51 18.88 25.31
C ARG A 971 -19.51 18.86 23.79
N LEU A 972 -19.08 17.76 23.15
CA LEU A 972 -19.03 17.63 21.69
C LEU A 972 -19.93 16.53 21.11
N ASN A 973 -20.58 15.72 21.95
CA ASN A 973 -21.49 14.66 21.53
C ASN A 973 -22.85 14.84 22.23
N SER A 974 -23.65 15.80 21.76
CA SER A 974 -24.97 16.17 22.30
C SER A 974 -26.03 15.06 22.25
N ASN A 975 -25.65 13.86 21.80
CA ASN A 975 -26.47 12.65 21.74
C ASN A 975 -26.33 11.73 22.97
N ILE A 976 -25.48 12.04 23.95
CA ILE A 976 -25.36 11.24 25.16
C ILE A 976 -26.41 11.69 26.18
N PRO A 977 -27.36 10.83 26.57
CA PRO A 977 -28.37 11.18 27.54
C PRO A 977 -27.78 11.56 28.90
N LYS A 978 -28.35 12.57 29.55
CA LYS A 978 -28.00 12.89 30.94
C LYS A 978 -28.45 11.75 31.85
N VAL A 979 -27.66 11.54 32.90
CA VAL A 979 -27.87 10.47 33.88
C VAL A 979 -28.44 11.07 35.15
N LEU A 980 -29.51 10.48 35.67
CA LEU A 980 -30.14 10.94 36.91
C LEU A 980 -29.39 10.43 38.14
N TYR A 981 -29.34 11.26 39.19
CA TYR A 981 -28.71 10.95 40.48
C TYR A 981 -29.64 11.25 41.66
N ILE A 982 -29.63 10.39 42.69
CA ILE A 982 -30.47 10.51 43.90
C ILE A 982 -29.82 11.45 44.93
N ASN A 983 -30.52 12.51 45.33
CA ASN A 983 -30.16 13.33 46.50
C ASN A 983 -31.14 13.07 47.67
N PRO A 984 -30.67 12.70 48.88
CA PRO A 984 -31.51 12.37 50.03
C PRO A 984 -32.41 13.49 50.58
N GLU A 985 -32.22 14.77 50.20
CA GLU A 985 -33.04 15.89 50.70
C GLU A 985 -34.35 16.15 49.94
N SER A 986 -34.72 15.30 48.97
CA SER A 986 -35.91 15.53 48.13
C SER A 986 -37.10 14.65 48.52
N GLN A 987 -37.96 15.16 49.40
CA GLN A 987 -39.23 14.49 49.76
C GLN A 987 -40.42 15.45 49.61
N GLN A 988 -41.04 15.48 48.42
CA GLN A 988 -42.47 15.72 48.30
C GLN A 988 -43.02 14.88 47.14
N ASN A 989 -43.88 13.92 47.46
CA ASN A 989 -44.52 13.01 46.50
C ASN A 989 -46.02 13.30 46.52
N THR A 990 -46.57 13.80 45.40
CA THR A 990 -48.00 14.03 45.18
C THR A 990 -48.58 12.94 44.25
N GLN A 991 -49.90 12.83 44.19
CA GLN A 991 -50.54 11.84 43.29
C GLN A 991 -50.27 12.14 41.80
N ASP A 992 -50.08 13.42 41.45
CA ASP A 992 -49.74 13.85 40.10
C ASP A 992 -48.28 13.51 39.73
N THR A 993 -47.33 13.61 40.67
CA THR A 993 -45.94 13.19 40.42
C THR A 993 -45.82 11.69 40.17
N GLN A 994 -46.65 10.88 40.83
CA GLN A 994 -46.65 9.43 40.66
C GLN A 994 -47.06 8.99 39.24
N LYS A 995 -48.07 9.65 38.67
CA LYS A 995 -48.54 9.38 37.30
C LYS A 995 -47.51 9.73 36.22
N ASP A 996 -46.67 10.72 36.47
CA ASP A 996 -45.61 11.11 35.53
C ASP A 996 -44.37 10.21 35.61
N TYR A 997 -44.06 9.64 36.79
CA TYR A 997 -43.05 8.58 36.89
C TYR A 997 -43.45 7.33 36.12
N GLU A 998 -44.72 6.93 36.13
CA GLU A 998 -45.20 5.81 35.31
C GLU A 998 -44.95 6.05 33.82
N LYS A 999 -45.21 7.27 33.32
CA LYS A 999 -44.91 7.65 31.93
C LYS A 999 -43.42 7.65 31.63
N ALA A 1000 -42.57 8.08 32.57
CA ALA A 1000 -41.12 8.04 32.40
C ALA A 1000 -40.58 6.59 32.39
N ILE A 1001 -41.09 5.73 33.27
CA ILE A 1001 -40.76 4.30 33.33
C ILE A 1001 -41.15 3.60 32.03
N ALA A 1002 -42.32 3.93 31.45
CA ALA A 1002 -42.75 3.40 30.16
C ALA A 1002 -41.77 3.79 29.04
N ASP A 1003 -41.38 5.06 28.97
CA ASP A 1003 -40.40 5.55 28.00
C ASP A 1003 -39.04 4.85 28.13
N PHE A 1004 -38.49 4.72 29.34
CA PHE A 1004 -37.22 4.02 29.53
C PHE A 1004 -37.33 2.52 29.21
N THR A 1005 -38.49 1.91 29.49
CA THR A 1005 -38.73 0.51 29.16
C THR A 1005 -38.75 0.29 27.66
N GLU A 1006 -39.36 1.19 26.90
CA GLU A 1006 -39.33 1.13 25.44
C GLU A 1006 -37.93 1.37 24.88
N ALA A 1007 -37.18 2.33 25.45
CA ALA A 1007 -35.78 2.54 25.09
C ALA A 1007 -34.93 1.27 25.31
N ILE A 1008 -35.16 0.55 26.41
CA ILE A 1008 -34.50 -0.72 26.72
C ILE A 1008 -34.94 -1.83 25.76
N ARG A 1009 -36.22 -1.90 25.40
CA ARG A 1009 -36.74 -2.88 24.46
C ARG A 1009 -36.10 -2.72 23.08
N LEU A 1010 -35.98 -1.48 22.61
CA LEU A 1010 -35.37 -1.12 21.34
C LEU A 1010 -33.84 -1.29 21.35
N LYS A 1011 -33.20 -0.97 22.48
CA LYS A 1011 -31.74 -1.03 22.64
C LYS A 1011 -31.33 -1.65 23.99
N PRO A 1012 -31.33 -3.00 24.11
CA PRO A 1012 -31.10 -3.70 25.37
C PRO A 1012 -29.76 -3.43 26.06
N GLU A 1013 -28.76 -2.96 25.32
CA GLU A 1013 -27.41 -2.59 25.75
C GLU A 1013 -27.31 -1.14 26.26
N LEU A 1014 -28.37 -0.33 26.13
CA LEU A 1014 -28.39 1.07 26.57
C LEU A 1014 -28.40 1.18 28.11
N ALA A 1015 -27.23 1.05 28.73
CA ALA A 1015 -27.05 1.05 30.19
C ALA A 1015 -27.67 2.28 30.89
N LEU A 1016 -27.66 3.44 30.23
CA LEU A 1016 -28.24 4.68 30.74
C LEU A 1016 -29.76 4.58 30.96
N ALA A 1017 -30.47 3.90 30.07
CA ALA A 1017 -31.91 3.71 30.19
C ALA A 1017 -32.26 2.84 31.41
N TYR A 1018 -31.43 1.84 31.73
CA TYR A 1018 -31.58 1.07 32.98
C TYR A 1018 -31.35 1.95 34.19
N ASN A 1019 -30.26 2.72 34.25
CA ASN A 1019 -30.03 3.62 35.39
C ASN A 1019 -31.17 4.63 35.57
N ASN A 1020 -31.63 5.25 34.49
CA ASN A 1020 -32.68 6.25 34.54
C ASN A 1020 -34.04 5.65 34.90
N ARG A 1021 -34.34 4.43 34.43
CA ARG A 1021 -35.53 3.68 34.87
C ARG A 1021 -35.45 3.31 36.34
N GLY A 1022 -34.28 2.88 36.81
CA GLY A 1022 -34.06 2.56 38.21
C GLY A 1022 -34.28 3.76 39.13
N PHE A 1023 -33.82 4.95 38.71
CA PHE A 1023 -34.13 6.20 39.39
C PHE A 1023 -35.64 6.47 39.45
N ALA A 1024 -36.32 6.41 38.30
CA ALA A 1024 -37.76 6.69 38.22
C ALA A 1024 -38.59 5.68 39.04
N ARG A 1025 -38.21 4.40 39.05
CA ARG A 1025 -38.81 3.35 39.88
C ARG A 1025 -38.65 3.62 41.37
N LEU A 1026 -37.46 4.04 41.81
CA LEU A 1026 -37.23 4.39 43.21
C LEU A 1026 -38.12 5.56 43.66
N GLN A 1027 -38.25 6.60 42.82
CA GLN A 1027 -39.17 7.72 43.11
C GLN A 1027 -40.65 7.30 43.06
N GLY A 1028 -40.98 6.33 42.21
CA GLY A 1028 -42.27 5.65 42.14
C GLY A 1028 -42.55 4.61 43.23
N LYS A 1029 -41.66 4.48 44.23
CA LYS A 1029 -41.73 3.50 45.35
C LYS A 1029 -41.62 2.02 44.93
N ASP A 1030 -40.97 1.74 43.81
CA ASP A 1030 -40.58 0.40 43.36
C ASP A 1030 -39.08 0.17 43.63
N ASP A 1031 -38.74 -0.02 44.91
CA ASP A 1031 -37.34 -0.15 45.33
C ASP A 1031 -36.68 -1.43 44.81
N LYS A 1032 -37.46 -2.51 44.65
CA LYS A 1032 -36.95 -3.79 44.13
C LYS A 1032 -36.60 -3.67 42.65
N GLY A 1033 -37.51 -3.14 41.84
CA GLY A 1033 -37.26 -2.91 40.42
C GLY A 1033 -36.15 -1.89 40.18
N ALA A 1034 -36.02 -0.88 41.06
CA ALA A 1034 -34.92 0.07 41.00
C ALA A 1034 -33.55 -0.60 41.18
N MET A 1035 -33.42 -1.48 42.18
CA MET A 1035 -32.17 -2.20 42.46
C MET A 1035 -31.76 -3.15 41.33
N GLU A 1036 -32.72 -3.84 40.71
CA GLU A 1036 -32.47 -4.68 39.54
C GLU A 1036 -31.97 -3.89 38.34
N ASP A 1037 -32.53 -2.70 38.13
CA ASP A 1037 -32.14 -1.80 37.05
C ASP A 1037 -30.74 -1.23 37.26
N PHE A 1038 -30.36 -0.80 38.47
CA PHE A 1038 -28.99 -0.35 38.74
C PHE A 1038 -27.96 -1.47 38.54
N LYS A 1039 -28.28 -2.70 38.98
CA LYS A 1039 -27.43 -3.87 38.72
C LYS A 1039 -27.29 -4.15 37.23
N SER A 1040 -28.39 -4.04 36.48
CA SER A 1040 -28.43 -4.23 35.04
C SER A 1040 -27.63 -3.16 34.29
N ALA A 1041 -27.67 -1.91 34.76
CA ALA A 1041 -26.88 -0.81 34.23
C ALA A 1041 -25.37 -1.06 34.43
N ILE A 1042 -24.97 -1.44 35.65
CA ILE A 1042 -23.57 -1.79 35.99
C ILE A 1042 -23.06 -2.96 35.15
N ALA A 1043 -23.86 -4.01 34.97
CA ALA A 1043 -23.46 -5.18 34.19
C ALA A 1043 -23.19 -4.85 32.71
N ARG A 1044 -23.92 -3.87 32.15
CA ARG A 1044 -23.77 -3.43 30.76
C ARG A 1044 -22.67 -2.40 30.59
N LYS A 1045 -22.49 -1.53 31.60
CA LYS A 1045 -21.47 -0.48 31.60
C LYS A 1045 -20.79 -0.42 32.99
N PRO A 1046 -19.74 -1.23 33.21
CA PRO A 1046 -19.08 -1.33 34.52
C PRO A 1046 -18.40 -0.05 35.01
N ASP A 1047 -18.16 0.92 34.13
CA ASP A 1047 -17.60 2.25 34.40
C ASP A 1047 -18.68 3.34 34.63
N LEU A 1048 -19.98 2.98 34.64
CA LEU A 1048 -21.06 3.93 34.90
C LEU A 1048 -21.17 4.25 36.40
N ALA A 1049 -20.35 5.20 36.86
CA ALA A 1049 -20.23 5.60 38.27
C ALA A 1049 -21.59 5.95 38.92
N GLU A 1050 -22.50 6.56 38.18
CA GLU A 1050 -23.83 6.98 38.63
C GLU A 1050 -24.70 5.79 39.03
N ALA A 1051 -24.59 4.66 38.33
CA ALA A 1051 -25.36 3.45 38.66
C ALA A 1051 -24.90 2.83 39.98
N TYR A 1052 -23.60 2.89 40.29
CA TYR A 1052 -23.08 2.48 41.61
C TYR A 1052 -23.56 3.43 42.71
N ASN A 1053 -23.53 4.73 42.45
CA ASN A 1053 -23.92 5.73 43.44
C ASN A 1053 -25.43 5.64 43.75
N ASN A 1054 -26.27 5.57 42.72
CA ASN A 1054 -27.71 5.39 42.87
C ASN A 1054 -28.06 4.07 43.57
N GLY A 1055 -27.39 2.97 43.20
CA GLY A 1055 -27.58 1.68 43.85
C GLY A 1055 -27.13 1.69 45.32
N GLY A 1056 -26.09 2.44 45.67
CA GLY A 1056 -25.63 2.64 47.04
C GLY A 1056 -26.65 3.39 47.90
N ILE A 1057 -27.22 4.47 47.37
CA ILE A 1057 -28.23 5.28 48.07
C ILE A 1057 -29.55 4.53 48.22
N ALA A 1058 -30.01 3.84 47.18
CA ALA A 1058 -31.21 3.01 47.25
C ALA A 1058 -31.11 1.94 48.36
N ARG A 1059 -29.93 1.35 48.57
CA ARG A 1059 -29.68 0.41 49.70
C ARG A 1059 -29.71 1.08 51.07
N LEU A 1060 -29.27 2.33 51.19
CA LEU A 1060 -29.33 3.08 52.43
C LEU A 1060 -30.78 3.45 52.79
N LEU A 1061 -31.58 3.81 51.79
CA LEU A 1061 -33.00 4.14 51.95
C LEU A 1061 -33.86 2.92 52.32
N GLN A 1062 -33.46 1.70 51.93
CA GLN A 1062 -34.14 0.45 52.34
C GLN A 1062 -33.84 0.00 53.79
N LYS A 1063 -32.84 0.57 54.46
CA LYS A 1063 -32.40 0.18 55.82
C LYS A 1063 -32.97 1.06 56.94
N ASN A 1064 -33.63 2.16 56.59
CA ASN A 1064 -34.43 3.00 57.47
C ASN A 1064 -35.91 2.76 57.19
#